data_AF-A0A5M9MMP4-F1
#
_entry.id   AF-A0A5M9MMP4-F1
#
_cell.length_a   1.000
_cell.length_b   1.000
_cell.length_c   1.000
_cell.angle_alpha   90.00
_cell.angle_beta   90.00
_cell.angle_gamma   90.00
#
_symmetry.space_group_name_H-M   'P 1'
#
loop_
_entity.id
_entity.type
_entity.pdbx_description
1 polymer ?
#
loop_
_entity_poly.entity_id
_entity_poly.type
_entity_poly.pdbx_seq_one_letter_code
_entity_poly.pdbx_strand_id
1 'polypeptide(L)'
;MSFPLPDDVLLLVGEFLQDHRDRYRLVFVCRRFHDLFLRLVYRMVTLKNGPQTRSFLGAILRRPELARAVRSMYFEDWKQTSVSPPPFPSSWEADWTLYKNWAQAVSHSEEEHVQWEQDLANSVEEAWIALVLPLVANVRQLRLVYPKESVYLDRTLQRAMKGERPFDSQPAFGALQEVSLRHMETEGDSPGSYLPSQILPFFQLPCMRTLTADSVIESQAPSSEWPPTGTSKISEITLQSSNGSKGMQGLIASCSSLQSFKYQHSDSHLQSEAYQPAAFARSLAGSKGSLQTLWLDSYGTHLPFTITGANETHDEWFGPLVEFTVLKDLRIRLPNLLDIRYQPEPSTALPDVLPPSVESLAVEGCKEQSLGMLIGQLKLVVGQRKTRFLGLRQLDIEGFFHDEEDEDASGYQADTATGGEKVIKSRVYEMAQTLHTACVEAGIQLRLRDRECPATMSSIYRADDFPDREAKQEKHQYQDPVPNYDDDPFGNEEFAEVKYRTLHWCLVNRSIPYQAMRDDYDRRNHFPGYLVAPVGRSDARLGSVSFSIGTAFPSQDIWRLGWLITSLVARFISYRAVVLIVGLGIVATYTGYVIGQFKLRYPHVHSMADAGEVMMGSFGRELLGTAQLLFLVFIMGSHILTFIVMMNTVTDHGTCSIVFGVVGLIISFILALPRTLKKVSWMSISSFISILTAVLITMIAIAIQRPGKGKIDTTVDTSLYKGFLAVTNIVFAYAGHVAFFGFISEMAIPTDYPKTLYMLQATDTSMYAVTAIVIYYYGGKDVKSPALGSTSPLISKIAYGIAIPTIVIAGVINGHVACKYIYVRLFRGTDRMQKRNLVSLGTWVLIGIVLWTLAWIIAEAIPVFNNLLSLITALFANGMSGIFWLFLNYGRYTSSGRKIALTILNLIIVGIGGCLCGLGLYVSGKALHDNPSSASFSCANNA
;
A
#
# COMPACT_ATOMS: atom_id res chain seq x y z
N MET A 1 37.90 47.84 -33.18
CA MET A 1 36.48 47.70 -33.57
C MET A 1 35.97 46.38 -33.02
N SER A 2 35.10 46.40 -32.02
CA SER A 2 34.41 45.19 -31.54
C SER A 2 33.03 45.14 -32.20
N PHE A 3 32.85 44.27 -33.20
CA PHE A 3 31.51 44.02 -33.74
C PHE A 3 30.69 43.26 -32.70
N PRO A 4 29.60 43.83 -32.15
CA PRO A 4 28.73 43.07 -31.26
C PRO A 4 28.03 41.97 -32.07
N LEU A 5 28.04 40.73 -31.56
CA LEU A 5 27.31 39.61 -32.16
C LEU A 5 25.84 40.01 -32.41
N PRO A 6 25.24 39.68 -33.57
CA PRO A 6 23.83 39.97 -33.86
C PRO A 6 22.86 39.32 -32.87
N ASP A 7 21.69 39.93 -32.68
CA ASP A 7 20.65 39.42 -31.76
C ASP A 7 20.18 38.01 -32.14
N ASP A 8 20.05 37.71 -33.44
CA ASP A 8 19.66 36.38 -33.93
C ASP A 8 20.67 35.29 -33.54
N VAL A 9 21.98 35.61 -33.58
CA VAL A 9 23.04 34.68 -33.18
C VAL A 9 23.00 34.42 -31.67
N LEU A 10 22.74 35.46 -30.87
CA LEU A 10 22.59 35.35 -29.43
C LEU A 10 21.34 34.51 -29.06
N LEU A 11 20.22 34.71 -29.76
CA LEU A 11 19.01 33.89 -29.59
C LEU A 11 19.25 32.43 -29.97
N LEU A 12 19.95 32.16 -31.08
CA LEU A 12 20.31 30.80 -31.50
C LEU A 12 21.17 30.10 -30.43
N VAL A 13 22.17 30.79 -29.88
CA VAL A 13 23.00 30.28 -28.76
C VAL A 13 22.13 29.95 -27.54
N GLY A 14 21.14 30.78 -27.22
CA GLY A 14 20.18 30.50 -26.16
C GLY A 14 19.28 29.28 -26.43
N GLU A 15 18.88 29.04 -27.68
CA GLU A 15 18.10 27.87 -28.07
C GLU A 15 18.91 26.57 -27.90
N PHE A 16 20.21 26.58 -28.20
CA PHE A 16 21.10 25.43 -28.00
C PHE A 16 21.38 25.09 -26.53
N LEU A 17 21.23 26.02 -25.59
CA LEU A 17 21.33 25.72 -24.15
C LEU A 17 20.15 24.83 -23.72
N GLN A 18 20.43 23.61 -23.27
CA GLN A 18 19.38 22.65 -22.88
C GLN A 18 18.81 22.91 -21.47
N ASP A 19 19.60 23.43 -20.52
CA ASP A 19 19.11 23.77 -19.17
C ASP A 19 18.39 25.14 -19.15
N HIS A 20 17.16 25.14 -18.65
CA HIS A 20 16.37 26.34 -18.37
C HIS A 20 17.09 27.30 -17.40
N ARG A 21 17.89 26.79 -16.45
CA ARG A 21 18.65 27.59 -15.48
C ARG A 21 19.71 28.46 -16.16
N ASP A 22 20.38 27.96 -17.19
CA ASP A 22 21.40 28.73 -17.90
C ASP A 22 20.78 29.81 -18.79
N ARG A 23 19.66 29.49 -19.46
CA ARG A 23 18.83 30.51 -20.13
C ARG A 23 18.38 31.62 -19.18
N TYR A 24 17.98 31.25 -17.95
CA TYR A 24 17.59 32.20 -16.91
C TYR A 24 18.77 33.07 -16.43
N ARG A 25 19.96 32.49 -16.24
CA ARG A 25 21.17 33.24 -15.86
C ARG A 25 21.55 34.31 -16.88
N LEU A 26 21.37 34.06 -18.18
CA LEU A 26 21.65 35.05 -19.23
C LEU A 26 20.84 36.35 -19.06
N VAL A 27 19.63 36.28 -18.51
CA VAL A 27 18.75 37.45 -18.26
C VAL A 27 19.37 38.48 -17.29
N PHE A 28 20.38 38.09 -16.50
CA PHE A 28 21.05 38.94 -15.52
C PHE A 28 22.42 39.49 -15.99
N VAL A 29 22.89 39.11 -17.18
CA VAL A 29 24.23 39.48 -17.68
C VAL A 29 24.32 40.98 -18.04
N CYS A 30 23.37 41.48 -18.82
CA CYS A 30 23.26 42.90 -19.18
C CYS A 30 21.85 43.23 -19.69
N ARG A 31 21.52 44.52 -19.87
CA ARG A 31 20.19 44.94 -20.38
C ARG A 31 19.84 44.32 -21.74
N ARG A 32 20.78 44.28 -22.68
CA ARG A 32 20.56 43.66 -24.01
C ARG A 32 20.22 42.16 -23.89
N PHE A 33 20.90 41.45 -22.99
CA PHE A 33 20.63 40.04 -22.73
C PHE A 33 19.31 39.85 -21.96
N HIS A 34 18.96 40.77 -21.04
CA HIS A 34 17.66 40.78 -20.38
C HIS A 34 16.52 40.82 -21.40
N ASP A 35 16.54 41.77 -22.34
CA ASP A 35 15.45 41.97 -23.29
C ASP A 35 15.31 40.81 -24.31
N LEU A 36 16.43 40.20 -24.71
CA LEU A 36 16.45 39.04 -25.61
C LEU A 36 16.06 37.73 -24.90
N PHE A 37 16.77 37.37 -23.83
CA PHE A 37 16.63 36.05 -23.21
C PHE A 37 15.41 35.93 -22.30
N LEU A 38 14.83 37.04 -21.79
CA LEU A 38 13.59 36.98 -21.02
C LEU A 38 12.44 36.36 -21.84
N ARG A 39 12.33 36.69 -23.14
CA ARG A 39 11.35 36.07 -24.04
C ARG A 39 11.65 34.60 -24.28
N LEU A 40 12.92 34.22 -24.34
CA LEU A 40 13.35 32.84 -24.56
C LEU A 40 13.11 31.94 -23.34
N VAL A 41 13.31 32.47 -22.13
CA VAL A 41 12.98 31.79 -20.86
C VAL A 41 11.49 31.49 -20.78
N TYR A 42 10.63 32.44 -21.15
CA TYR A 42 9.17 32.28 -21.15
C TYR A 42 8.64 31.40 -22.28
N ARG A 43 9.48 30.92 -23.22
CA ARG A 43 9.06 30.03 -24.31
C ARG A 43 8.63 28.65 -23.82
N MET A 44 9.24 28.16 -22.74
CA MET A 44 8.90 26.91 -22.08
C MET A 44 8.68 27.17 -20.60
N VAL A 45 7.45 26.97 -20.13
CA VAL A 45 7.01 27.26 -18.76
C VAL A 45 6.62 25.96 -18.07
N THR A 46 7.24 25.68 -16.92
CA THR A 46 6.90 24.53 -16.07
C THR A 46 6.46 25.05 -14.71
N LEU A 47 5.20 24.78 -14.34
CA LEU A 47 4.57 25.25 -13.10
C LEU A 47 4.31 24.05 -12.19
N LYS A 48 4.96 24.03 -11.02
CA LYS A 48 4.98 22.88 -10.10
C LYS A 48 4.01 22.96 -8.91
N ASN A 49 3.24 24.06 -8.79
CA ASN A 49 2.30 24.32 -7.69
C ASN A 49 1.54 25.64 -7.89
N GLY A 50 0.44 25.84 -7.17
CA GLY A 50 -0.38 27.07 -7.18
C GLY A 50 0.38 28.38 -6.91
N PRO A 51 1.33 28.47 -5.96
CA PRO A 51 2.21 29.65 -5.82
C PRO A 51 2.94 30.05 -7.11
N GLN A 52 3.48 29.09 -7.87
CA GLN A 52 4.13 29.36 -9.15
C GLN A 52 3.12 29.80 -10.22
N THR A 53 1.97 29.12 -10.32
CA THR A 53 0.88 29.50 -11.25
C THR A 53 0.39 30.93 -11.01
N ARG A 54 0.17 31.31 -9.74
CA ARG A 54 -0.18 32.69 -9.33
C ARG A 54 0.88 33.71 -9.73
N SER A 55 2.14 33.42 -9.38
CA SER A 55 3.27 34.32 -9.70
C SER A 55 3.43 34.51 -11.21
N PHE A 56 3.22 33.45 -11.98
CA PHE A 56 3.22 33.48 -13.44
C PHE A 56 2.06 34.31 -13.99
N LEU A 57 0.83 34.10 -13.51
CA LEU A 57 -0.35 34.89 -13.90
C LEU A 57 -0.13 36.39 -13.65
N GLY A 58 0.38 36.76 -12.48
CA GLY A 58 0.72 38.16 -12.16
C GLY A 58 1.80 38.73 -13.08
N ALA A 59 2.81 37.95 -13.45
CA ALA A 59 3.86 38.37 -14.38
C ALA A 59 3.33 38.62 -15.79
N ILE A 60 2.48 37.74 -16.32
CA ILE A 60 1.92 37.87 -17.68
C ILE A 60 0.83 38.95 -17.79
N LEU A 61 0.02 39.14 -16.75
CA LEU A 61 -0.96 40.24 -16.70
C LEU A 61 -0.27 41.62 -16.68
N ARG A 62 0.87 41.74 -15.97
CA ARG A 62 1.70 42.96 -15.98
C ARG A 62 2.51 43.14 -17.28
N ARG A 63 2.84 42.06 -17.99
CA ARG A 63 3.63 42.08 -19.23
C ARG A 63 3.06 41.08 -20.27
N PRO A 64 2.01 41.44 -21.01
CA PRO A 64 1.34 40.54 -21.97
C PRO A 64 2.26 39.96 -23.07
N GLU A 65 3.35 40.66 -23.41
CA GLU A 65 4.37 40.16 -24.35
C GLU A 65 5.02 38.84 -23.90
N LEU A 66 5.07 38.56 -22.59
CA LEU A 66 5.60 37.31 -22.05
C LEU A 66 4.65 36.13 -22.33
N ALA A 67 3.33 36.35 -22.27
CA ALA A 67 2.35 35.32 -22.59
C ALA A 67 2.41 34.93 -24.08
N ARG A 68 2.63 35.90 -24.96
CA ARG A 68 2.81 35.69 -26.40
C ARG A 68 4.07 34.88 -26.74
N ALA A 69 5.07 34.85 -25.86
CA ALA A 69 6.30 34.09 -26.07
C ALA A 69 6.14 32.59 -25.75
N VAL A 70 5.15 32.21 -24.92
CA VAL A 70 4.91 30.82 -24.49
C VAL A 70 4.60 29.91 -25.67
N ARG A 71 5.34 28.79 -25.76
CA ARG A 71 5.15 27.71 -26.78
C ARG A 71 4.95 26.35 -26.16
N SER A 72 5.55 26.07 -25.01
CA SER A 72 5.33 24.83 -24.26
C SER A 72 4.96 25.19 -22.82
N MET A 73 3.86 24.62 -22.31
CA MET A 73 3.36 24.87 -20.97
C MET A 73 3.04 23.55 -20.27
N TYR A 74 3.71 23.30 -19.15
CA TYR A 74 3.61 22.06 -18.39
C TYR A 74 3.20 22.35 -16.94
N PHE A 75 2.18 21.66 -16.46
CA PHE A 75 1.78 21.67 -15.04
C PHE A 75 2.22 20.35 -14.41
N GLU A 76 3.11 20.44 -13.42
CA GLU A 76 3.66 19.32 -12.65
C GLU A 76 3.17 19.41 -11.19
N ASP A 77 3.06 18.28 -10.49
CA ASP A 77 2.78 18.20 -9.05
C ASP A 77 1.49 18.90 -8.53
N TRP A 78 0.44 19.02 -9.35
CA TRP A 78 -0.88 19.54 -8.92
C TRP A 78 -1.52 18.62 -7.86
N LYS A 79 -2.01 19.21 -6.76
CA LYS A 79 -2.79 18.54 -5.70
C LYS A 79 -4.06 19.31 -5.37
N GLN A 80 -5.15 18.61 -5.07
CA GLN A 80 -6.38 19.23 -4.57
C GLN A 80 -6.25 19.53 -3.07
N THR A 81 -6.05 20.79 -2.70
CA THR A 81 -6.03 21.23 -1.30
C THR A 81 -7.41 21.19 -0.67
N SER A 82 -7.68 20.14 0.12
CA SER A 82 -8.88 19.99 0.97
C SER A 82 -8.72 20.60 2.37
N VAL A 83 -7.61 21.31 2.61
CA VAL A 83 -7.27 21.96 3.89
C VAL A 83 -7.69 23.43 3.83
N SER A 84 -8.21 23.97 4.93
CA SER A 84 -8.56 25.39 5.06
C SER A 84 -7.39 26.29 4.64
N PRO A 85 -7.62 27.37 3.89
CA PRO A 85 -6.54 28.15 3.30
C PRO A 85 -5.63 28.75 4.38
N PRO A 86 -4.30 28.80 4.15
CA PRO A 86 -3.39 29.54 5.02
C PRO A 86 -3.77 31.02 5.03
N PRO A 87 -3.52 31.75 6.14
CA PRO A 87 -3.82 33.18 6.21
C PRO A 87 -3.06 33.96 5.12
N PHE A 88 -3.73 34.95 4.55
CA PHE A 88 -3.25 35.77 3.42
C PHE A 88 -1.81 36.28 3.65
N PRO A 89 -0.86 35.99 2.74
CA PRO A 89 0.44 36.65 2.72
C PRO A 89 0.29 38.13 2.36
N SER A 90 0.95 39.02 3.11
CA SER A 90 0.89 40.48 2.89
C SER A 90 1.38 40.92 1.50
N SER A 91 2.11 40.07 0.77
CA SER A 91 2.52 40.33 -0.61
C SER A 91 1.39 40.20 -1.64
N TRP A 92 0.23 39.65 -1.29
CA TRP A 92 -0.88 39.43 -2.23
C TRP A 92 -1.82 40.62 -2.39
N GLU A 93 -1.95 41.49 -1.38
CA GLU A 93 -2.89 42.64 -1.43
C GLU A 93 -2.63 43.55 -2.64
N ALA A 94 -1.37 43.69 -3.06
CA ALA A 94 -0.96 44.49 -4.21
C ALA A 94 -1.38 43.91 -5.58
N ASP A 95 -1.56 42.59 -5.70
CA ASP A 95 -1.93 41.91 -6.95
C ASP A 95 -3.38 41.39 -6.96
N TRP A 96 -4.06 41.38 -5.82
CA TRP A 96 -5.43 40.87 -5.70
C TRP A 96 -6.42 41.62 -6.61
N THR A 97 -6.25 42.93 -6.78
CA THR A 97 -7.05 43.75 -7.71
C THR A 97 -6.83 43.37 -9.18
N LEU A 98 -5.59 43.03 -9.56
CA LEU A 98 -5.24 42.57 -10.90
C LEU A 98 -5.95 41.25 -11.24
N TYR A 99 -5.97 40.31 -10.29
CA TYR A 99 -6.62 39.01 -10.46
C TYR A 99 -8.15 39.13 -10.49
N LYS A 100 -8.76 39.95 -9.62
CA LYS A 100 -10.20 40.23 -9.61
C LYS A 100 -10.66 40.83 -10.95
N ASN A 101 -9.97 41.85 -11.45
CA ASN A 101 -10.30 42.50 -12.73
C ASN A 101 -10.21 41.51 -13.91
N TRP A 102 -9.22 40.61 -13.91
CA TRP A 102 -9.11 39.57 -14.94
C TRP A 102 -10.21 38.51 -14.82
N ALA A 103 -10.52 38.04 -13.61
CA ALA A 103 -11.64 37.13 -13.38
C ALA A 103 -12.98 37.73 -13.83
N GLN A 104 -13.21 39.03 -13.58
CA GLN A 104 -14.38 39.76 -14.06
C GLN A 104 -14.45 39.79 -15.60
N ALA A 105 -13.32 40.04 -16.27
CA ALA A 105 -13.25 40.06 -17.74
C ALA A 105 -13.49 38.68 -18.40
N VAL A 106 -13.21 37.58 -17.70
CA VAL A 106 -13.46 36.19 -18.13
C VAL A 106 -14.88 35.71 -17.79
N SER A 107 -15.57 36.39 -16.86
CA SER A 107 -16.91 36.03 -16.39
C SER A 107 -18.01 36.51 -17.34
N HIS A 108 -19.10 35.73 -17.46
CA HIS A 108 -20.28 36.10 -18.25
C HIS A 108 -21.43 36.65 -17.41
N SER A 109 -21.44 36.39 -16.09
CA SER A 109 -22.43 36.91 -15.14
C SER A 109 -21.77 37.31 -13.82
N GLU A 110 -22.50 38.06 -12.99
CA GLU A 110 -22.00 38.52 -11.69
C GLU A 110 -21.88 37.36 -10.70
N GLU A 111 -22.76 36.36 -10.77
CA GLU A 111 -22.68 35.15 -9.95
C GLU A 111 -21.42 34.34 -10.27
N GLU A 112 -21.05 34.26 -11.56
CA GLU A 112 -19.79 33.65 -11.97
C GLU A 112 -18.59 34.42 -11.42
N HIS A 113 -18.60 35.76 -11.51
CA HIS A 113 -17.53 36.59 -10.99
C HIS A 113 -17.33 36.39 -9.48
N VAL A 114 -18.42 36.39 -8.70
CA VAL A 114 -18.39 36.12 -7.25
C VAL A 114 -17.84 34.72 -6.94
N GLN A 115 -18.20 33.70 -7.72
CA GLN A 115 -17.67 32.34 -7.54
C GLN A 115 -16.15 32.29 -7.80
N TRP A 116 -15.67 32.94 -8.87
CA TRP A 116 -14.23 33.08 -9.14
C TRP A 116 -13.50 33.74 -7.95
N GLU A 117 -14.02 34.85 -7.41
CA GLU A 117 -13.36 35.54 -6.30
C GLU A 117 -13.23 34.66 -5.05
N GLN A 118 -14.28 33.90 -4.72
CA GLN A 118 -14.30 32.99 -3.58
C GLN A 118 -13.28 31.85 -3.75
N ASP A 119 -13.26 31.19 -4.91
CA ASP A 119 -12.38 30.04 -5.14
C ASP A 119 -10.91 30.43 -5.30
N LEU A 120 -10.63 31.59 -5.90
CA LEU A 120 -9.27 32.16 -5.94
C LEU A 120 -8.77 32.49 -4.53
N ALA A 121 -9.63 33.04 -3.66
CA ALA A 121 -9.31 33.32 -2.26
C ALA A 121 -9.09 32.03 -1.44
N ASN A 122 -9.90 31.01 -1.70
CA ASN A 122 -9.74 29.67 -1.12
C ASN A 122 -8.52 28.89 -1.67
N SER A 123 -7.74 29.48 -2.59
CA SER A 123 -6.59 28.85 -3.24
C SER A 123 -6.92 27.57 -4.01
N VAL A 124 -8.09 27.51 -4.66
CA VAL A 124 -8.45 26.43 -5.60
C VAL A 124 -7.51 26.49 -6.82
N GLU A 125 -6.55 25.57 -6.89
CA GLU A 125 -5.51 25.58 -7.93
C GLU A 125 -6.08 25.49 -9.36
N GLU A 126 -7.22 24.81 -9.55
CA GLU A 126 -7.93 24.72 -10.85
C GLU A 126 -8.24 26.11 -11.44
N ALA A 127 -8.80 27.00 -10.63
CA ALA A 127 -9.20 28.34 -11.05
C ALA A 127 -7.98 29.15 -11.53
N TRP A 128 -6.85 29.04 -10.83
CA TRP A 128 -5.61 29.69 -11.22
C TRP A 128 -5.06 29.19 -12.56
N ILE A 129 -5.18 27.89 -12.85
CA ILE A 129 -4.79 27.31 -14.14
C ILE A 129 -5.74 27.82 -15.25
N ALA A 130 -7.05 27.77 -15.01
CA ALA A 130 -8.07 28.19 -15.98
C ALA A 130 -7.95 29.68 -16.36
N LEU A 131 -7.55 30.58 -15.45
CA LEU A 131 -7.28 32.00 -15.77
C LEU A 131 -6.00 32.22 -16.58
N VAL A 132 -5.04 31.30 -16.56
CA VAL A 132 -3.80 31.41 -17.35
C VAL A 132 -4.03 31.02 -18.82
N LEU A 133 -4.85 30.00 -19.08
CA LEU A 133 -5.04 29.42 -20.41
C LEU A 133 -5.45 30.44 -21.51
N PRO A 134 -6.37 31.40 -21.29
CA PRO A 134 -6.74 32.37 -22.32
C PRO A 134 -5.62 33.35 -22.70
N LEU A 135 -4.64 33.56 -21.83
CA LEU A 135 -3.54 34.49 -22.07
C LEU A 135 -2.43 33.88 -22.95
N VAL A 136 -2.35 32.55 -23.04
CA VAL A 136 -1.27 31.81 -23.73
C VAL A 136 -1.69 31.24 -25.09
N ALA A 137 -2.44 32.02 -25.89
CA ALA A 137 -2.97 31.63 -27.20
C ALA A 137 -1.94 31.06 -28.21
N ASN A 138 -0.64 31.29 -27.98
CA ASN A 138 0.49 30.91 -28.81
C ASN A 138 1.09 29.52 -28.51
N VAL A 139 0.55 28.79 -27.52
CA VAL A 139 1.01 27.47 -27.08
C VAL A 139 0.89 26.40 -28.18
N ARG A 140 1.90 25.54 -28.27
CA ARG A 140 2.01 24.39 -29.18
C ARG A 140 2.01 23.04 -28.48
N GLN A 141 2.57 22.98 -27.27
CA GLN A 141 2.59 21.80 -26.41
C GLN A 141 1.98 22.14 -25.05
N LEU A 142 0.98 21.39 -24.62
CA LEU A 142 0.28 21.60 -23.34
C LEU A 142 0.24 20.29 -22.55
N ARG A 143 0.77 20.29 -21.32
CA ARG A 143 0.66 19.14 -20.40
C ARG A 143 -0.14 19.57 -19.17
N LEU A 144 -1.32 18.98 -18.99
CA LEU A 144 -2.21 19.21 -17.88
C LEU A 144 -2.28 17.94 -17.02
N VAL A 145 -2.13 18.10 -15.72
CA VAL A 145 -2.83 17.22 -14.77
C VAL A 145 -4.31 17.63 -14.80
N TYR A 146 -5.27 16.71 -14.62
CA TYR A 146 -6.70 17.05 -14.62
C TYR A 146 -7.43 16.34 -13.47
N PRO A 147 -8.29 17.06 -12.71
CA PRO A 147 -9.11 16.48 -11.66
C PRO A 147 -10.34 15.77 -12.26
N LYS A 148 -10.91 14.85 -11.49
CA LYS A 148 -12.13 14.10 -11.83
C LYS A 148 -13.34 15.00 -12.07
N GLU A 149 -13.52 16.01 -11.22
CA GLU A 149 -14.52 17.06 -11.37
C GLU A 149 -13.77 18.38 -11.62
N SER A 150 -13.98 18.98 -12.80
CA SER A 150 -13.40 20.27 -13.17
C SER A 150 -14.53 21.23 -13.58
N VAL A 151 -14.66 22.37 -12.91
CA VAL A 151 -15.75 23.34 -13.15
C VAL A 151 -15.24 24.56 -13.91
N TYR A 152 -13.93 24.82 -13.86
CA TYR A 152 -13.25 25.93 -14.49
C TYR A 152 -12.54 25.51 -15.78
N LEU A 153 -11.85 24.36 -15.80
CA LEU A 153 -11.16 23.88 -17.00
C LEU A 153 -12.15 23.44 -18.09
N ASP A 154 -13.11 22.58 -17.78
CA ASP A 154 -14.13 22.13 -18.74
C ASP A 154 -14.92 23.31 -19.33
N ARG A 155 -15.32 24.28 -18.51
CA ARG A 155 -15.97 25.54 -18.94
C ARG A 155 -15.06 26.39 -19.84
N THR A 156 -13.79 26.52 -19.50
CA THR A 156 -12.82 27.30 -20.30
C THR A 156 -12.58 26.65 -21.66
N LEU A 157 -12.44 25.32 -21.72
CA LEU A 157 -12.28 24.56 -22.96
C LEU A 157 -13.54 24.58 -23.83
N GLN A 158 -14.73 24.50 -23.23
CA GLN A 158 -15.99 24.64 -23.97
C GLN A 158 -16.17 26.05 -24.55
N ARG A 159 -15.86 27.11 -23.79
CA ARG A 159 -15.87 28.50 -24.27
C ARG A 159 -14.88 28.71 -25.42
N ALA A 160 -13.68 28.14 -25.28
CA ALA A 160 -12.66 28.11 -26.32
C ALA A 160 -13.16 27.50 -27.64
N MET A 161 -13.92 26.39 -27.58
CA MET A 161 -14.46 25.74 -28.78
C MET A 161 -15.62 26.51 -29.42
N LYS A 162 -16.44 27.19 -28.61
CA LYS A 162 -17.57 28.00 -29.09
C LYS A 162 -17.18 29.40 -29.56
N GLY A 163 -15.94 29.83 -29.35
CA GLY A 163 -15.51 31.22 -29.61
C GLY A 163 -16.18 32.24 -28.67
N GLU A 164 -16.58 31.81 -27.47
CA GLU A 164 -17.17 32.67 -26.46
C GLU A 164 -16.09 33.45 -25.68
N ARG A 165 -16.44 34.61 -25.10
CA ARG A 165 -15.53 35.40 -24.25
C ARG A 165 -14.83 34.50 -23.21
N PRO A 166 -13.50 34.63 -23.01
CA PRO A 166 -12.59 35.64 -23.55
C PRO A 166 -12.01 35.34 -24.95
N PHE A 167 -12.46 34.30 -25.64
CA PHE A 167 -11.92 33.81 -26.91
C PHE A 167 -12.62 34.35 -28.17
N ASP A 168 -13.56 35.28 -27.99
CA ASP A 168 -14.31 35.95 -29.06
C ASP A 168 -13.43 36.89 -29.91
N SER A 169 -12.38 37.45 -29.30
CA SER A 169 -11.42 38.34 -29.97
C SER A 169 -10.17 37.64 -30.51
N GLN A 170 -9.75 36.52 -29.90
CA GLN A 170 -8.65 35.68 -30.36
C GLN A 170 -8.99 34.20 -30.15
N PRO A 171 -8.99 33.36 -31.20
CA PRO A 171 -9.36 31.96 -31.08
C PRO A 171 -8.36 31.21 -30.18
N ALA A 172 -8.90 30.45 -29.23
CA ALA A 172 -8.14 29.66 -28.30
C ALA A 172 -7.26 28.62 -29.02
N PHE A 173 -6.05 28.39 -28.51
CA PHE A 173 -5.21 27.24 -28.88
C PHE A 173 -4.96 27.06 -30.39
N GLY A 174 -5.05 28.10 -31.21
CA GLY A 174 -4.92 28.01 -32.67
C GLY A 174 -3.57 27.50 -33.18
N ALA A 175 -2.56 27.45 -32.30
CA ALA A 175 -1.23 26.89 -32.58
C ALA A 175 -0.97 25.53 -31.88
N LEU A 176 -1.92 24.98 -31.13
CA LEU A 176 -1.75 23.77 -30.31
C LEU A 176 -1.63 22.52 -31.18
N GLN A 177 -0.61 21.71 -30.92
CA GLN A 177 -0.20 20.54 -31.73
C GLN A 177 -0.14 19.26 -30.89
N GLU A 178 0.31 19.35 -29.63
CA GLU A 178 0.50 18.23 -28.69
C GLU A 178 -0.19 18.52 -27.36
N VAL A 179 -0.98 17.56 -26.86
CA VAL A 179 -1.63 17.61 -25.55
C VAL A 179 -1.35 16.32 -24.80
N SER A 180 -0.96 16.44 -23.52
CA SER A 180 -0.90 15.34 -22.58
C SER A 180 -1.80 15.62 -21.38
N LEU A 181 -2.72 14.71 -21.09
CA LEU A 181 -3.64 14.76 -19.96
C LEU A 181 -3.29 13.63 -18.98
N ARG A 182 -2.95 14.00 -17.74
CA ARG A 182 -2.57 13.06 -16.68
C ARG A 182 -3.57 13.09 -15.53
N HIS A 183 -4.00 11.93 -15.07
CA HIS A 183 -4.92 11.83 -13.94
C HIS A 183 -4.24 12.33 -12.64
N MET A 184 -4.98 13.12 -11.85
CA MET A 184 -4.55 13.58 -10.53
C MET A 184 -4.80 12.49 -9.47
N GLU A 185 -3.79 12.12 -8.69
CA GLU A 185 -3.94 11.12 -7.63
C GLU A 185 -4.51 11.74 -6.34
N THR A 186 -5.69 11.31 -5.92
CA THR A 186 -6.35 11.72 -4.67
C THR A 186 -6.58 10.54 -3.71
N GLU A 187 -6.52 10.80 -2.39
CA GLU A 187 -6.67 9.77 -1.36
C GLU A 187 -8.03 9.06 -1.42
N GLY A 188 -8.04 7.85 -1.99
CA GLY A 188 -9.22 6.98 -2.06
C GLY A 188 -9.93 6.95 -3.42
N ASP A 189 -9.45 7.67 -4.44
CA ASP A 189 -9.87 7.42 -5.82
C ASP A 189 -9.03 6.29 -6.44
N SER A 190 -9.69 5.36 -7.14
CA SER A 190 -9.04 4.51 -8.13
C SER A 190 -8.67 5.38 -9.34
N PRO A 191 -7.43 5.35 -9.88
CA PRO A 191 -7.07 6.12 -11.06
C PRO A 191 -7.99 5.72 -12.21
N GLY A 192 -8.77 6.66 -12.73
CA GLY A 192 -9.95 6.34 -13.55
C GLY A 192 -11.07 7.36 -13.50
N SER A 193 -11.08 8.34 -14.41
CA SER A 193 -12.06 9.44 -14.32
C SER A 193 -12.36 10.25 -15.58
N TYR A 194 -11.60 10.13 -16.67
CA TYR A 194 -11.87 11.02 -17.81
C TYR A 194 -13.13 10.61 -18.55
N LEU A 195 -14.10 11.52 -18.57
CA LEU A 195 -15.25 11.45 -19.46
C LEU A 195 -14.82 11.89 -20.87
N PRO A 196 -15.37 11.29 -21.94
CA PRO A 196 -15.13 11.73 -23.31
C PRO A 196 -15.32 13.24 -23.53
N SER A 197 -16.29 13.86 -22.86
CA SER A 197 -16.57 15.31 -22.90
C SER A 197 -15.36 16.19 -22.57
N GLN A 198 -14.39 15.70 -21.80
CA GLN A 198 -13.20 16.44 -21.37
C GLN A 198 -12.08 16.39 -22.42
N ILE A 199 -12.05 15.35 -23.26
CA ILE A 199 -11.04 15.17 -24.32
C ILE A 199 -11.55 15.63 -25.70
N LEU A 200 -12.87 15.63 -25.90
CA LEU A 200 -13.56 16.04 -27.12
C LEU A 200 -13.13 17.41 -27.69
N PRO A 201 -12.92 18.48 -26.90
CA PRO A 201 -12.46 19.78 -27.42
C PRO A 201 -11.19 19.70 -28.26
N PHE A 202 -10.22 18.85 -27.87
CA PHE A 202 -8.93 18.77 -28.56
C PHE A 202 -9.05 18.17 -29.98
N PHE A 203 -10.06 17.32 -30.23
CA PHE A 203 -10.30 16.74 -31.55
C PHE A 203 -10.79 17.76 -32.58
N GLN A 204 -11.37 18.88 -32.14
CA GLN A 204 -11.91 19.94 -32.99
C GLN A 204 -10.84 21.00 -33.35
N LEU A 205 -9.67 20.99 -32.70
CA LEU A 205 -8.60 21.97 -32.94
C LEU A 205 -7.86 21.70 -34.28
N PRO A 206 -7.65 22.73 -35.13
CA PRO A 206 -7.15 22.53 -36.51
C PRO A 206 -5.66 22.12 -36.58
N CYS A 207 -4.86 22.58 -35.63
CA CYS A 207 -3.43 22.31 -35.55
C CYS A 207 -3.09 21.04 -34.78
N MET A 208 -4.09 20.38 -34.16
CA MET A 208 -3.88 19.21 -33.29
C MET A 208 -3.31 18.02 -34.07
N ARG A 209 -2.29 17.35 -33.52
CA ARG A 209 -1.63 16.18 -34.15
C ARG A 209 -1.48 15.00 -33.19
N THR A 210 -1.09 15.27 -31.94
CA THR A 210 -0.74 14.23 -30.96
C THR A 210 -1.54 14.42 -29.68
N LEU A 211 -2.30 13.40 -29.28
CA LEU A 211 -3.03 13.34 -28.01
C LEU A 211 -2.51 12.19 -27.15
N THR A 212 -2.11 12.49 -25.93
CA THR A 212 -1.82 11.51 -24.89
C THR A 212 -2.79 11.70 -23.73
N ALA A 213 -3.45 10.64 -23.27
CA ALA A 213 -4.30 10.69 -22.08
C ALA A 213 -4.14 9.41 -21.24
N ASP A 214 -4.17 9.57 -19.92
CA ASP A 214 -4.19 8.49 -18.95
C ASP A 214 -5.64 8.27 -18.45
N SER A 215 -6.03 7.04 -18.11
CA SER A 215 -7.26 6.76 -17.36
C SER A 215 -8.57 7.23 -18.02
N VAL A 216 -8.67 7.09 -19.36
CA VAL A 216 -9.88 7.38 -20.15
C VAL A 216 -10.84 6.20 -20.12
N ILE A 217 -12.13 6.47 -19.83
CA ILE A 217 -13.19 5.46 -19.79
C ILE A 217 -14.19 5.74 -20.91
N GLU A 218 -14.46 4.73 -21.74
CA GLU A 218 -15.42 4.80 -22.85
C GLU A 218 -16.87 4.74 -22.34
N SER A 219 -17.34 5.87 -21.82
CA SER A 219 -18.71 5.98 -21.30
C SER A 219 -19.78 5.96 -22.40
N GLN A 220 -21.04 5.74 -22.03
CA GLN A 220 -22.19 5.80 -22.94
C GLN A 220 -22.59 7.24 -23.31
N ALA A 221 -21.64 8.07 -23.73
CA ALA A 221 -21.92 9.39 -24.28
C ALA A 221 -22.78 9.26 -25.55
N PRO A 222 -23.83 10.08 -25.75
CA PRO A 222 -24.66 10.03 -26.93
C PRO A 222 -23.83 10.37 -28.18
N SER A 223 -24.10 9.68 -29.29
CA SER A 223 -23.33 9.82 -30.54
C SER A 223 -23.32 11.23 -31.14
N SER A 224 -24.21 12.10 -30.69
CA SER A 224 -24.30 13.52 -31.06
C SER A 224 -23.19 14.42 -30.50
N GLU A 225 -22.45 13.99 -29.47
CA GLU A 225 -21.36 14.79 -28.89
C GLU A 225 -20.02 14.61 -29.62
N TRP A 226 -19.87 13.51 -30.36
CA TRP A 226 -18.63 13.18 -31.06
C TRP A 226 -18.48 13.96 -32.37
N PRO A 227 -17.24 14.36 -32.76
CA PRO A 227 -17.00 14.98 -34.06
C PRO A 227 -17.34 13.98 -35.16
N PRO A 228 -17.89 14.43 -36.31
CA PRO A 228 -18.17 13.55 -37.43
C PRO A 228 -16.91 12.79 -37.89
N THR A 229 -17.12 11.58 -38.41
CA THR A 229 -16.05 10.68 -38.90
C THR A 229 -15.07 11.41 -39.82
N GLY A 230 -13.76 11.27 -39.55
CA GLY A 230 -12.71 11.86 -40.37
C GLY A 230 -12.61 13.40 -40.34
N THR A 231 -13.15 14.08 -39.32
CA THR A 231 -12.99 15.54 -39.18
C THR A 231 -11.67 15.95 -38.53
N SER A 232 -11.17 15.16 -37.57
CA SER A 232 -9.97 15.50 -36.79
C SER A 232 -8.67 15.29 -37.57
N LYS A 233 -7.68 16.12 -37.27
CA LYS A 233 -6.31 16.09 -37.83
C LYS A 233 -5.29 15.42 -36.92
N ILE A 234 -5.74 14.85 -35.80
CA ILE A 234 -4.91 14.01 -34.94
C ILE A 234 -4.45 12.77 -35.73
N SER A 235 -3.13 12.55 -35.73
CA SER A 235 -2.44 11.43 -36.36
C SER A 235 -1.87 10.45 -35.34
N GLU A 236 -1.77 10.85 -34.07
CA GLU A 236 -1.18 10.05 -33.01
C GLU A 236 -2.05 10.09 -31.75
N ILE A 237 -2.47 8.92 -31.27
CA ILE A 237 -3.24 8.77 -30.02
C ILE A 237 -2.52 7.77 -29.11
N THR A 238 -2.26 8.18 -27.87
CA THR A 238 -1.73 7.33 -26.80
C THR A 238 -2.67 7.34 -25.59
N LEU A 239 -3.19 6.18 -25.22
CA LEU A 239 -4.11 5.99 -24.11
C LEU A 239 -3.49 5.02 -23.10
N GLN A 240 -3.15 5.53 -21.90
CA GLN A 240 -2.59 4.77 -20.79
C GLN A 240 -3.67 4.40 -19.78
N SER A 241 -3.52 3.28 -19.07
CA SER A 241 -4.44 2.82 -18.01
C SER A 241 -5.95 2.92 -18.34
N SER A 242 -6.37 2.76 -19.61
CA SER A 242 -7.69 3.20 -20.09
C SER A 242 -8.66 2.04 -20.32
N ASN A 243 -9.97 2.27 -20.23
CA ASN A 243 -10.99 1.24 -20.43
C ASN A 243 -11.86 1.57 -21.66
N GLY A 244 -11.63 0.85 -22.76
CA GLY A 244 -12.31 1.03 -24.05
C GLY A 244 -13.15 -0.17 -24.42
N SER A 245 -14.28 -0.37 -23.73
CA SER A 245 -15.11 -1.57 -23.87
C SER A 245 -15.79 -1.72 -25.23
N LYS A 246 -15.83 -0.66 -26.03
CA LYS A 246 -16.37 -0.63 -27.41
C LYS A 246 -15.28 -0.29 -28.44
N GLY A 247 -14.02 -0.40 -28.05
CA GLY A 247 -12.88 -0.22 -28.94
C GLY A 247 -12.54 1.24 -29.23
N MET A 248 -12.88 2.18 -28.33
CA MET A 248 -12.62 3.63 -28.47
C MET A 248 -13.17 4.21 -29.79
N GLN A 249 -14.35 3.73 -30.23
CA GLN A 249 -14.82 3.95 -31.59
C GLN A 249 -14.99 5.44 -31.92
N GLY A 250 -15.53 6.23 -31.00
CA GLY A 250 -15.73 7.68 -31.20
C GLY A 250 -14.42 8.45 -31.42
N LEU A 251 -13.37 8.11 -30.66
CA LEU A 251 -12.04 8.72 -30.79
C LEU A 251 -11.41 8.36 -32.14
N ILE A 252 -11.36 7.07 -32.45
CA ILE A 252 -10.65 6.54 -33.63
C ILE A 252 -11.37 6.96 -34.92
N ALA A 253 -12.70 6.84 -34.99
CA ALA A 253 -13.46 7.19 -36.19
C ALA A 253 -13.41 8.70 -36.52
N SER A 254 -13.23 9.57 -35.51
CA SER A 254 -13.11 11.00 -35.75
C SER A 254 -11.82 11.40 -36.50
N CYS A 255 -10.78 10.55 -36.49
CA CYS A 255 -9.47 10.84 -37.08
C CYS A 255 -9.43 10.60 -38.58
N SER A 256 -8.96 11.58 -39.36
CA SER A 256 -8.92 11.48 -40.84
C SER A 256 -7.79 10.61 -41.39
N SER A 257 -6.68 10.46 -40.65
CA SER A 257 -5.53 9.65 -41.07
C SER A 257 -4.67 9.31 -39.86
N LEU A 258 -5.16 8.38 -39.03
CA LEU A 258 -4.45 7.93 -37.83
C LEU A 258 -3.21 7.12 -38.26
N GLN A 259 -2.04 7.50 -37.76
CA GLN A 259 -0.74 6.89 -38.09
C GLN A 259 -0.17 6.09 -36.92
N SER A 260 -0.40 6.53 -35.68
CA SER A 260 -0.01 5.81 -34.47
C SER A 260 -1.19 5.68 -33.51
N PHE A 261 -1.50 4.44 -33.12
CA PHE A 261 -2.46 4.15 -32.06
C PHE A 261 -1.79 3.28 -30.99
N LYS A 262 -1.73 3.81 -29.78
CA LYS A 262 -1.08 3.21 -28.60
C LYS A 262 -2.12 3.10 -27.49
N TYR A 263 -2.43 1.89 -27.04
CA TYR A 263 -3.48 1.63 -26.05
C TYR A 263 -3.06 0.58 -25.01
N GLN A 264 -3.18 0.93 -23.74
CA GLN A 264 -3.00 0.05 -22.58
C GLN A 264 -4.35 -0.07 -21.85
N HIS A 265 -4.85 -1.31 -21.71
CA HIS A 265 -6.09 -1.55 -20.95
C HIS A 265 -5.86 -1.47 -19.45
N SER A 266 -6.88 -1.05 -18.70
CA SER A 266 -6.95 -1.34 -17.28
C SER A 266 -8.36 -1.68 -16.83
N ASP A 267 -8.47 -2.73 -16.01
CA ASP A 267 -9.63 -3.06 -15.20
C ASP A 267 -9.61 -2.43 -13.79
N SER A 268 -8.60 -1.60 -13.46
CA SER A 268 -8.47 -0.97 -12.13
C SER A 268 -9.60 0.01 -11.76
N HIS A 269 -10.49 0.31 -12.70
CA HIS A 269 -11.58 1.29 -12.58
C HIS A 269 -12.82 0.66 -11.94
N LEU A 270 -13.50 1.36 -11.05
CA LEU A 270 -14.77 0.87 -10.47
C LEU A 270 -15.87 0.61 -11.54
N GLN A 271 -15.77 1.28 -12.68
CA GLN A 271 -16.69 1.16 -13.83
C GLN A 271 -16.04 0.45 -15.04
N SER A 272 -14.95 -0.30 -14.85
CA SER A 272 -14.36 -1.07 -15.95
C SER A 272 -15.33 -2.12 -16.47
N GLU A 273 -15.49 -2.16 -17.78
CA GLU A 273 -16.04 -3.31 -18.50
C GLU A 273 -14.87 -4.08 -19.16
N ALA A 274 -15.07 -5.35 -19.46
CA ALA A 274 -14.03 -6.22 -20.00
C ALA A 274 -13.44 -5.74 -21.34
N TYR A 275 -12.15 -5.98 -21.55
CA TYR A 275 -11.43 -5.67 -22.78
C TYR A 275 -12.00 -6.42 -24.00
N GLN A 276 -12.24 -5.72 -25.12
CA GLN A 276 -12.80 -6.30 -26.36
C GLN A 276 -11.90 -6.04 -27.59
N PRO A 277 -10.90 -6.91 -27.85
CA PRO A 277 -10.04 -6.87 -29.05
C PRO A 277 -10.82 -6.70 -30.37
N ALA A 278 -11.90 -7.46 -30.56
CA ALA A 278 -12.72 -7.40 -31.77
C ALA A 278 -13.50 -6.08 -31.94
N ALA A 279 -13.67 -5.29 -30.86
CA ALA A 279 -14.20 -3.94 -30.96
C ALA A 279 -13.14 -2.96 -31.51
N PHE A 280 -11.90 -3.03 -31.01
CA PHE A 280 -10.78 -2.23 -31.55
C PHE A 280 -10.52 -2.52 -33.03
N ALA A 281 -10.62 -3.79 -33.46
CA ALA A 281 -10.48 -4.16 -34.87
C ALA A 281 -11.52 -3.48 -35.78
N ARG A 282 -12.78 -3.35 -35.30
CA ARG A 282 -13.85 -2.64 -36.01
C ARG A 282 -13.59 -1.14 -36.05
N SER A 283 -13.15 -0.53 -34.95
CA SER A 283 -12.81 0.90 -34.88
C SER A 283 -11.63 1.28 -35.77
N LEU A 284 -10.56 0.48 -35.77
CA LEU A 284 -9.34 0.72 -36.55
C LEU A 284 -9.50 0.42 -38.05
N ALA A 285 -10.60 -0.20 -38.48
CA ALA A 285 -10.84 -0.55 -39.87
C ALA A 285 -10.80 0.65 -40.83
N GLY A 286 -11.18 1.85 -40.36
CA GLY A 286 -11.07 3.09 -41.16
C GLY A 286 -9.64 3.59 -41.37
N SER A 287 -8.66 3.13 -40.59
CA SER A 287 -7.26 3.60 -40.62
C SER A 287 -6.28 2.59 -41.25
N LYS A 288 -6.78 1.49 -41.84
CA LYS A 288 -5.97 0.42 -42.46
C LYS A 288 -4.88 0.92 -43.43
N GLY A 289 -5.18 1.96 -44.22
CA GLY A 289 -4.25 2.53 -45.19
C GLY A 289 -3.28 3.61 -44.65
N SER A 290 -3.37 4.00 -43.37
CA SER A 290 -2.55 5.06 -42.77
C SER A 290 -1.79 4.64 -41.51
N LEU A 291 -2.26 3.61 -40.80
CA LEU A 291 -1.72 3.20 -39.50
C LEU A 291 -0.35 2.52 -39.64
N GLN A 292 0.70 3.19 -39.20
CA GLN A 292 2.09 2.74 -39.21
C GLN A 292 2.51 2.07 -37.90
N THR A 293 1.92 2.48 -36.77
CA THR A 293 2.20 1.95 -35.44
C THR A 293 0.90 1.55 -34.74
N LEU A 294 0.83 0.31 -34.26
CA LEU A 294 -0.29 -0.22 -33.48
C LEU A 294 0.25 -0.93 -32.23
N TRP A 295 0.09 -0.31 -31.07
CA TRP A 295 0.35 -0.96 -29.77
C TRP A 295 -0.99 -1.18 -29.09
N LEU A 296 -1.36 -2.44 -28.89
CA LEU A 296 -2.68 -2.83 -28.42
C LEU A 296 -2.56 -3.73 -27.18
N ASP A 297 -3.13 -3.25 -26.08
CA ASP A 297 -3.12 -3.88 -24.77
C ASP A 297 -1.70 -4.10 -24.19
N SER A 298 -0.78 -3.23 -24.58
CA SER A 298 0.61 -3.28 -24.12
C SER A 298 0.69 -2.96 -22.63
N TYR A 299 1.24 -3.87 -21.83
CA TYR A 299 1.22 -3.83 -20.36
C TYR A 299 -0.18 -3.65 -19.75
N GLY A 300 -1.22 -4.19 -20.39
CA GLY A 300 -2.58 -4.17 -19.86
C GLY A 300 -2.72 -4.80 -18.47
N THR A 301 -3.71 -4.33 -17.71
CA THR A 301 -4.14 -4.92 -16.42
C THR A 301 -5.55 -5.47 -16.57
N HIS A 302 -5.70 -6.79 -16.41
CA HIS A 302 -6.97 -7.51 -16.56
C HIS A 302 -7.32 -8.17 -15.23
N LEU A 303 -8.49 -7.86 -14.67
CA LEU A 303 -9.00 -8.47 -13.46
C LEU A 303 -9.93 -9.63 -13.82
N PRO A 304 -9.96 -10.74 -13.06
CA PRO A 304 -10.85 -11.88 -13.35
C PRO A 304 -12.35 -11.52 -13.38
N PHE A 305 -12.73 -10.43 -12.71
CA PHE A 305 -14.09 -9.91 -12.66
C PHE A 305 -14.10 -8.39 -12.89
N THR A 306 -15.06 -7.94 -13.68
CA THR A 306 -15.38 -6.54 -14.01
C THR A 306 -16.81 -6.22 -13.58
N ILE A 307 -17.30 -4.98 -13.75
CA ILE A 307 -18.69 -4.63 -13.40
C ILE A 307 -19.72 -5.45 -14.19
N THR A 308 -19.33 -5.93 -15.37
CA THR A 308 -20.14 -6.76 -16.28
C THR A 308 -20.15 -8.26 -15.95
N GLY A 309 -19.34 -8.74 -15.00
CA GLY A 309 -19.24 -10.16 -14.62
C GLY A 309 -17.82 -10.71 -14.75
N ALA A 310 -17.69 -11.97 -15.18
CA ALA A 310 -16.38 -12.57 -15.46
C ALA A 310 -15.73 -11.90 -16.68
N ASN A 311 -14.43 -11.59 -16.61
CA ASN A 311 -13.70 -11.04 -17.74
C ASN A 311 -13.21 -12.19 -18.65
N GLU A 312 -14.05 -12.61 -19.60
CA GLU A 312 -13.75 -13.71 -20.53
C GLU A 312 -13.30 -13.23 -21.94
N THR A 313 -13.44 -11.93 -22.24
CA THR A 313 -13.25 -11.39 -23.61
C THR A 313 -11.83 -10.91 -23.92
N HIS A 314 -10.97 -10.75 -22.91
CA HIS A 314 -9.62 -10.20 -23.09
C HIS A 314 -8.70 -11.05 -23.96
N ASP A 315 -8.95 -12.37 -24.05
CA ASP A 315 -8.23 -13.31 -24.92
C ASP A 315 -8.93 -13.52 -26.29
N GLU A 316 -9.88 -12.65 -26.68
CA GLU A 316 -10.46 -12.68 -28.03
C GLU A 316 -9.43 -12.39 -29.13
N TRP A 317 -9.59 -13.05 -30.27
CA TRP A 317 -8.78 -12.78 -31.46
C TRP A 317 -9.18 -11.42 -32.07
N PHE A 318 -8.18 -10.59 -32.39
CA PHE A 318 -8.37 -9.29 -33.05
C PHE A 318 -8.79 -9.45 -34.53
N GLY A 319 -8.36 -10.53 -35.19
CA GLY A 319 -8.54 -10.75 -36.62
C GLY A 319 -7.27 -10.52 -37.45
N PRO A 320 -7.31 -10.77 -38.77
CA PRO A 320 -6.15 -10.66 -39.64
C PRO A 320 -5.72 -9.21 -39.87
N LEU A 321 -4.41 -8.96 -39.78
CA LEU A 321 -3.80 -7.63 -39.93
C LEU A 321 -3.26 -7.36 -41.34
N VAL A 322 -3.38 -8.31 -42.28
CA VAL A 322 -2.87 -8.22 -43.67
C VAL A 322 -3.35 -6.96 -44.41
N GLU A 323 -4.57 -6.48 -44.11
CA GLU A 323 -5.14 -5.29 -44.74
C GLU A 323 -4.53 -3.97 -44.24
N PHE A 324 -3.74 -3.97 -43.15
CA PHE A 324 -3.03 -2.80 -42.65
C PHE A 324 -1.73 -2.60 -43.43
N THR A 325 -1.86 -2.20 -44.70
CA THR A 325 -0.78 -2.26 -45.71
C THR A 325 0.45 -1.42 -45.40
N VAL A 326 0.38 -0.45 -44.49
CA VAL A 326 1.49 0.44 -44.10
C VAL A 326 1.98 0.23 -42.65
N LEU A 327 1.49 -0.81 -41.96
CA LEU A 327 1.83 -1.11 -40.58
C LEU A 327 3.28 -1.62 -40.46
N LYS A 328 4.13 -0.85 -39.79
CA LYS A 328 5.56 -1.13 -39.60
C LYS A 328 5.87 -1.67 -38.21
N ASP A 329 5.22 -1.12 -37.19
CA ASP A 329 5.51 -1.44 -35.79
C ASP A 329 4.23 -1.93 -35.10
N LEU A 330 4.23 -3.21 -34.74
CA LEU A 330 3.08 -3.91 -34.19
C LEU A 330 3.45 -4.50 -32.83
N ARG A 331 2.72 -4.08 -31.79
CA ARG A 331 2.87 -4.59 -30.43
C ARG A 331 1.50 -5.05 -29.92
N ILE A 332 1.36 -6.35 -29.65
CA ILE A 332 0.05 -6.98 -29.38
C ILE A 332 0.23 -8.27 -28.57
N ARG A 333 -0.74 -8.62 -27.74
CA ARG A 333 -0.72 -9.89 -26.99
C ARG A 333 -0.95 -11.10 -27.89
N LEU A 334 -0.32 -12.23 -27.54
CA LEU A 334 -0.38 -13.49 -28.28
C LEU A 334 -1.82 -13.98 -28.57
N PRO A 335 -2.78 -14.00 -27.61
CA PRO A 335 -4.15 -14.45 -27.88
C PRO A 335 -4.94 -13.50 -28.79
N ASN A 336 -4.58 -12.22 -28.83
CA ASN A 336 -5.22 -11.25 -29.71
C ASN A 336 -4.64 -11.30 -31.13
N LEU A 337 -3.36 -11.67 -31.28
CA LEU A 337 -2.70 -11.85 -32.57
C LEU A 337 -3.11 -13.17 -33.26
N LEU A 338 -3.16 -14.28 -32.52
CA LEU A 338 -3.46 -15.61 -33.03
C LEU A 338 -4.65 -16.22 -32.27
N ASP A 339 -5.64 -16.75 -33.00
CA ASP A 339 -6.76 -17.49 -32.41
C ASP A 339 -6.30 -18.87 -31.91
N ILE A 340 -6.00 -18.96 -30.61
CA ILE A 340 -5.39 -20.13 -29.95
C ILE A 340 -6.20 -20.68 -28.78
N ARG A 341 -7.39 -20.12 -28.49
CA ARG A 341 -8.10 -20.28 -27.21
C ARG A 341 -8.35 -21.73 -26.75
N TYR A 342 -8.55 -22.66 -27.69
CA TYR A 342 -8.82 -24.08 -27.39
C TYR A 342 -8.02 -25.07 -28.26
N GLN A 343 -6.98 -24.60 -28.96
CA GLN A 343 -6.25 -25.40 -29.95
C GLN A 343 -4.72 -25.28 -29.75
N PRO A 344 -3.94 -26.36 -29.98
CA PRO A 344 -2.49 -26.34 -29.81
C PRO A 344 -1.75 -25.60 -30.94
N GLU A 345 -2.40 -25.42 -32.09
CA GLU A 345 -1.95 -24.64 -33.24
C GLU A 345 -3.02 -23.58 -33.56
N PRO A 346 -2.64 -22.42 -34.13
CA PRO A 346 -3.58 -21.35 -34.41
C PRO A 346 -4.47 -21.66 -35.63
N SER A 347 -5.71 -21.16 -35.60
CA SER A 347 -6.69 -21.29 -36.70
C SER A 347 -6.19 -20.70 -38.05
N THR A 348 -5.18 -19.84 -38.02
CA THR A 348 -4.52 -19.26 -39.21
C THR A 348 -3.03 -19.07 -38.92
N ALA A 349 -2.17 -19.42 -39.87
CA ALA A 349 -0.73 -19.31 -39.70
C ALA A 349 -0.29 -17.84 -39.59
N LEU A 350 0.69 -17.54 -38.74
CA LEU A 350 1.14 -16.16 -38.47
C LEU A 350 1.56 -15.37 -39.73
N PRO A 351 2.24 -15.96 -40.74
CA PRO A 351 2.49 -15.26 -42.00
C PRO A 351 1.22 -14.69 -42.62
N ASP A 352 0.10 -15.42 -42.58
CA ASP A 352 -1.17 -15.02 -43.20
C ASP A 352 -2.05 -14.13 -42.31
N VAL A 353 -1.60 -13.86 -41.08
CA VAL A 353 -2.16 -12.80 -40.22
C VAL A 353 -1.43 -11.47 -40.43
N LEU A 354 -0.11 -11.49 -40.65
CA LEU A 354 0.72 -10.28 -40.69
C LEU A 354 0.75 -9.58 -42.07
N PRO A 355 0.73 -8.23 -42.10
CA PRO A 355 0.95 -7.47 -43.33
C PRO A 355 2.44 -7.52 -43.76
N PRO A 356 2.75 -7.50 -45.07
CA PRO A 356 4.14 -7.56 -45.58
C PRO A 356 5.06 -6.41 -45.15
N SER A 357 4.48 -5.30 -44.68
CA SER A 357 5.16 -4.04 -44.33
C SER A 357 5.74 -4.00 -42.91
N VAL A 358 5.51 -5.01 -42.08
CA VAL A 358 6.01 -5.05 -40.70
C VAL A 358 7.54 -5.05 -40.67
N GLU A 359 8.11 -4.05 -39.98
CA GLU A 359 9.54 -3.91 -39.70
C GLU A 359 9.90 -4.36 -38.27
N SER A 360 8.95 -4.23 -37.34
CA SER A 360 9.06 -4.54 -35.92
C SER A 360 7.79 -5.23 -35.43
N LEU A 361 7.93 -6.41 -34.81
CA LEU A 361 6.83 -7.16 -34.19
C LEU A 361 7.19 -7.51 -32.75
N ALA A 362 6.37 -7.06 -31.80
CA ALA A 362 6.44 -7.39 -30.39
C ALA A 362 5.20 -8.18 -29.96
N VAL A 363 5.42 -9.42 -29.51
CA VAL A 363 4.35 -10.32 -29.04
C VAL A 363 4.38 -10.39 -27.52
N GLU A 364 3.33 -9.90 -26.87
CA GLU A 364 3.20 -9.87 -25.40
C GLU A 364 2.40 -11.05 -24.83
N GLY A 365 2.54 -11.29 -23.52
CA GLY A 365 1.73 -12.25 -22.79
C GLY A 365 1.92 -13.70 -23.25
N CYS A 366 3.09 -14.03 -23.82
CA CYS A 366 3.41 -15.39 -24.22
C CYS A 366 3.65 -16.26 -22.97
N LYS A 367 2.78 -17.25 -22.74
CA LYS A 367 2.99 -18.28 -21.71
C LYS A 367 4.04 -19.28 -22.18
N GLU A 368 4.87 -19.79 -21.27
CA GLU A 368 5.95 -20.73 -21.59
C GLU A 368 5.49 -21.95 -22.40
N GLN A 369 4.34 -22.55 -22.04
CA GLN A 369 3.74 -23.66 -22.80
C GLN A 369 3.40 -23.32 -24.27
N SER A 370 3.12 -22.05 -24.57
CA SER A 370 2.77 -21.57 -25.92
C SER A 370 3.99 -21.09 -26.71
N LEU A 371 5.16 -20.96 -26.06
CA LEU A 371 6.39 -20.48 -26.67
C LEU A 371 6.86 -21.35 -27.84
N GLY A 372 6.71 -22.68 -27.74
CA GLY A 372 7.08 -23.61 -28.81
C GLY A 372 6.28 -23.39 -30.10
N MET A 373 4.95 -23.21 -29.98
CA MET A 373 4.07 -22.87 -31.09
C MET A 373 4.44 -21.49 -31.68
N LEU A 374 4.61 -20.47 -30.83
CA LEU A 374 5.00 -19.13 -31.29
C LEU A 374 6.35 -19.13 -32.03
N ILE A 375 7.33 -19.90 -31.55
CA ILE A 375 8.63 -20.11 -32.23
C ILE A 375 8.43 -20.75 -33.61
N GLY A 376 7.58 -21.78 -33.72
CA GLY A 376 7.23 -22.41 -34.99
C GLY A 376 6.65 -21.41 -35.98
N GLN A 377 5.64 -20.64 -35.54
CA GLN A 377 4.96 -19.62 -36.34
C GLN A 377 5.90 -18.47 -36.75
N LEU A 378 6.76 -17.98 -35.85
CA LEU A 378 7.77 -16.95 -36.17
C LEU A 378 8.83 -17.46 -37.15
N LYS A 379 9.23 -18.75 -37.09
CA LYS A 379 10.15 -19.33 -38.07
C LYS A 379 9.57 -19.35 -39.49
N LEU A 380 8.24 -19.50 -39.64
CA LEU A 380 7.59 -19.35 -40.95
C LEU A 380 7.70 -17.90 -41.48
N VAL A 381 7.52 -16.90 -40.62
CA VAL A 381 7.68 -15.47 -40.96
C VAL A 381 9.12 -15.17 -41.34
N VAL A 382 10.10 -15.60 -40.54
CA VAL A 382 11.55 -15.44 -40.79
C VAL A 382 11.98 -16.13 -42.09
N GLY A 383 11.48 -17.34 -42.36
CA GLY A 383 11.71 -18.05 -43.63
C GLY A 383 11.18 -17.29 -44.85
N GLN A 384 10.12 -16.49 -44.68
CA GLN A 384 9.54 -15.62 -45.71
C GLN A 384 10.12 -14.18 -45.72
N ARG A 385 11.18 -13.87 -44.94
CA ARG A 385 11.80 -12.53 -44.92
C ARG A 385 12.26 -12.07 -46.31
N LYS A 386 12.81 -12.97 -47.13
CA LYS A 386 13.31 -12.63 -48.49
C LYS A 386 12.22 -12.51 -49.55
N THR A 387 10.97 -12.90 -49.26
CA THR A 387 9.89 -12.99 -50.25
C THR A 387 8.67 -12.13 -49.90
N ARG A 388 8.28 -12.08 -48.62
CA ARG A 388 7.10 -11.37 -48.11
C ARG A 388 7.48 -10.27 -47.11
N PHE A 389 8.28 -10.60 -46.10
CA PHE A 389 8.59 -9.68 -44.98
C PHE A 389 9.95 -8.99 -45.16
N LEU A 390 10.12 -8.30 -46.30
CA LEU A 390 11.40 -7.67 -46.70
C LEU A 390 11.90 -6.61 -45.71
N GLY A 391 10.97 -5.91 -45.06
CA GLY A 391 11.25 -4.86 -44.09
C GLY A 391 11.57 -5.35 -42.68
N LEU A 392 11.41 -6.64 -42.36
CA LEU A 392 11.51 -7.14 -40.99
C LEU A 392 12.95 -7.03 -40.45
N ARG A 393 13.10 -6.28 -39.35
CA ARG A 393 14.37 -6.00 -38.66
C ARG A 393 14.38 -6.50 -37.21
N GLN A 394 13.23 -6.50 -36.53
CA GLN A 394 13.16 -6.80 -35.10
C GLN A 394 11.97 -7.71 -34.76
N LEU A 395 12.23 -8.69 -33.90
CA LEU A 395 11.24 -9.56 -33.27
C LEU A 395 11.44 -9.52 -31.75
N ASP A 396 10.42 -9.12 -31.02
CA ASP A 396 10.39 -9.14 -29.56
C ASP A 396 9.35 -10.16 -29.08
N ILE A 397 9.74 -11.01 -28.13
CA ILE A 397 8.83 -11.93 -27.43
C ILE A 397 8.87 -11.56 -25.95
N GLU A 398 7.72 -11.22 -25.38
CA GLU A 398 7.54 -10.91 -23.96
C GLU A 398 6.56 -11.91 -23.31
N GLY A 399 6.91 -12.38 -22.13
CA GLY A 399 6.11 -13.30 -21.35
C GLY A 399 6.47 -13.32 -19.87
N PHE A 400 5.97 -14.33 -19.18
CA PHE A 400 6.42 -14.75 -17.86
C PHE A 400 7.22 -16.05 -18.10
N PHE A 401 8.54 -15.90 -18.13
CA PHE A 401 9.54 -16.91 -18.51
C PHE A 401 10.59 -17.17 -17.42
N HIS A 402 10.51 -16.48 -16.28
CA HIS A 402 11.34 -16.71 -15.10
C HIS A 402 10.87 -17.92 -14.28
N ASP A 403 11.69 -18.35 -13.31
CA ASP A 403 11.36 -19.42 -12.35
C ASP A 403 10.23 -19.04 -11.40
N GLU A 404 9.00 -19.19 -11.87
CA GLU A 404 7.86 -19.62 -11.05
C GLU A 404 7.98 -21.14 -10.80
N GLU A 405 7.89 -21.56 -9.54
CA GLU A 405 7.63 -22.96 -9.19
C GLU A 405 6.18 -23.28 -9.63
N ASP A 406 6.00 -24.33 -10.43
CA ASP A 406 4.88 -24.45 -11.39
C ASP A 406 3.48 -24.24 -10.77
N GLU A 407 2.69 -23.31 -11.33
CA GLU A 407 1.32 -23.01 -10.91
C GLU A 407 0.31 -24.11 -11.31
N ASP A 408 0.11 -25.10 -10.45
CA ASP A 408 -0.95 -26.11 -10.60
C ASP A 408 -2.36 -25.53 -10.35
N ALA A 409 -2.92 -24.85 -11.36
CA ALA A 409 -4.35 -24.74 -11.74
C ALA A 409 -5.44 -24.55 -10.65
N SER A 410 -5.11 -24.11 -9.43
CA SER A 410 -6.01 -24.20 -8.27
C SER A 410 -6.02 -22.98 -7.35
N GLY A 411 -5.74 -21.79 -7.89
CA GLY A 411 -6.12 -20.50 -7.27
C GLY A 411 -5.45 -20.16 -5.92
N TYR A 412 -4.32 -20.81 -5.62
CA TYR A 412 -3.46 -20.53 -4.46
C TYR A 412 -2.01 -20.43 -4.93
N GLN A 413 -1.40 -19.26 -4.78
CA GLN A 413 0.01 -19.03 -5.11
C GLN A 413 0.91 -19.37 -3.92
N ALA A 414 1.95 -20.18 -4.16
CA ALA A 414 2.86 -20.70 -3.14
C ALA A 414 4.31 -20.27 -3.43
N ASP A 415 4.77 -19.17 -2.80
CA ASP A 415 6.13 -18.63 -3.00
C ASP A 415 7.23 -19.39 -2.22
N THR A 416 7.51 -20.62 -2.62
CA THR A 416 8.91 -21.06 -2.72
C THR A 416 9.50 -20.51 -4.04
N ALA A 417 10.72 -19.99 -4.15
CA ALA A 417 11.80 -19.80 -3.19
C ALA A 417 12.67 -18.57 -3.55
N THR A 418 13.87 -18.48 -2.96
CA THR A 418 15.06 -17.75 -3.51
C THR A 418 14.90 -16.48 -4.36
N GLY A 419 14.96 -15.30 -3.73
CA GLY A 419 15.36 -14.04 -4.39
C GLY A 419 16.83 -14.02 -4.90
N GLY A 420 17.11 -14.75 -5.97
CA GLY A 420 18.10 -14.31 -6.97
C GLY A 420 17.53 -13.13 -7.74
N GLU A 421 18.25 -12.65 -8.76
CA GLU A 421 17.55 -11.95 -9.85
C GLU A 421 16.52 -12.92 -10.45
N LYS A 422 15.32 -12.42 -10.78
CA LYS A 422 14.48 -13.14 -11.74
C LYS A 422 15.25 -13.11 -13.07
N VAL A 423 15.56 -14.31 -13.58
CA VAL A 423 16.25 -14.51 -14.85
C VAL A 423 15.36 -15.44 -15.67
N ILE A 424 15.28 -15.21 -16.98
CA ILE A 424 14.60 -16.09 -17.92
C ILE A 424 15.19 -17.51 -17.80
N LYS A 425 14.32 -18.51 -17.62
CA LYS A 425 14.68 -19.93 -17.49
C LYS A 425 15.64 -20.35 -18.61
N SER A 426 16.69 -21.11 -18.29
CA SER A 426 17.64 -21.59 -19.31
C SER A 426 16.94 -22.40 -20.42
N ARG A 427 15.91 -23.20 -20.07
CA ARG A 427 15.09 -23.95 -21.05
C ARG A 427 14.38 -23.05 -22.07
N VAL A 428 14.01 -21.81 -21.70
CA VAL A 428 13.37 -20.84 -22.59
C VAL A 428 14.38 -20.28 -23.60
N TYR A 429 15.62 -20.01 -23.18
CA TYR A 429 16.71 -19.69 -24.12
C TYR A 429 17.03 -20.86 -25.06
N GLU A 430 17.08 -22.10 -24.55
CA GLU A 430 17.31 -23.31 -25.37
C GLU A 430 16.21 -23.52 -26.42
N MET A 431 14.94 -23.35 -26.05
CA MET A 431 13.82 -23.38 -27.00
C MET A 431 13.96 -22.28 -28.06
N ALA A 432 14.21 -21.04 -27.62
CA ALA A 432 14.36 -19.88 -28.49
C ALA A 432 15.61 -19.95 -29.40
N GLN A 433 16.62 -20.77 -29.06
CA GLN A 433 17.88 -20.88 -29.81
C GLN A 433 17.66 -21.20 -31.29
N THR A 434 16.67 -22.03 -31.63
CA THR A 434 16.39 -22.38 -33.04
C THR A 434 15.75 -21.23 -33.83
N LEU A 435 15.04 -20.31 -33.16
CA LEU A 435 14.56 -19.06 -33.74
C LEU A 435 15.70 -18.04 -33.81
N HIS A 436 16.52 -17.92 -32.75
CA HIS A 436 17.66 -17.02 -32.71
C HIS A 436 18.63 -17.27 -33.88
N THR A 437 19.00 -18.53 -34.14
CA THR A 437 19.86 -18.88 -35.29
C THR A 437 19.22 -18.46 -36.62
N ALA A 438 17.94 -18.77 -36.83
CA ALA A 438 17.21 -18.38 -38.04
C ALA A 438 17.13 -16.84 -38.19
N CYS A 439 16.92 -16.11 -37.09
CA CYS A 439 16.93 -14.64 -37.07
C CYS A 439 18.32 -14.07 -37.40
N VAL A 440 19.41 -14.64 -36.88
CA VAL A 440 20.79 -14.21 -37.18
C VAL A 440 21.14 -14.44 -38.64
N GLU A 441 20.84 -15.62 -39.20
CA GLU A 441 20.99 -15.92 -40.64
C GLU A 441 20.13 -14.98 -41.50
N ALA A 442 18.95 -14.62 -41.00
CA ALA A 442 18.04 -13.66 -41.60
C ALA A 442 18.35 -12.20 -41.23
N GLY A 443 19.44 -11.87 -40.53
CA GLY A 443 19.78 -10.49 -40.15
C GLY A 443 18.68 -9.71 -39.41
N ILE A 444 17.90 -10.40 -38.57
CA ILE A 444 16.82 -9.89 -37.71
C ILE A 444 17.31 -9.90 -36.26
N GLN A 445 17.07 -8.82 -35.52
CA GLN A 445 17.32 -8.78 -34.09
C GLN A 445 16.17 -9.45 -33.33
N LEU A 446 16.45 -10.58 -32.68
CA LEU A 446 15.53 -11.22 -31.72
C LEU A 446 15.80 -10.67 -30.31
N ARG A 447 14.75 -10.31 -29.56
CA ARG A 447 14.84 -9.97 -28.15
C ARG A 447 13.81 -10.76 -27.35
N LEU A 448 14.28 -11.47 -26.32
CA LEU A 448 13.44 -12.23 -25.40
C LEU A 448 13.37 -11.46 -24.09
N ARG A 449 12.15 -11.16 -23.64
CA ARG A 449 11.88 -10.36 -22.43
C ARG A 449 11.00 -11.10 -21.47
N ASP A 450 11.21 -10.82 -20.20
CA ASP A 450 10.32 -11.21 -19.14
C ASP A 450 9.84 -9.95 -18.39
N ARG A 451 8.53 -9.87 -18.18
CA ARG A 451 7.84 -8.68 -17.64
C ARG A 451 8.22 -8.36 -16.18
N GLU A 452 8.84 -9.30 -15.47
CA GLU A 452 9.35 -9.13 -14.10
C GLU A 452 10.89 -9.23 -14.01
N CYS A 453 11.60 -9.20 -15.14
CA CYS A 453 13.06 -9.20 -15.22
C CYS A 453 13.58 -7.87 -15.83
N PRO A 454 13.75 -6.79 -15.03
CA PRO A 454 14.07 -5.44 -15.53
C PRO A 454 15.30 -5.37 -16.44
N ALA A 455 16.31 -6.22 -16.19
CA ALA A 455 17.51 -6.32 -17.01
C ALA A 455 17.19 -6.58 -18.51
N THR A 456 16.16 -7.39 -18.78
CA THR A 456 15.75 -7.78 -20.15
C THR A 456 14.95 -6.69 -20.87
N MET A 457 14.36 -5.75 -20.12
CA MET A 457 13.52 -4.66 -20.64
C MET A 457 14.33 -3.45 -21.13
N SER A 458 15.58 -3.31 -20.63
CA SER A 458 16.44 -2.12 -20.73
C SER A 458 16.83 -1.62 -22.15
N SER A 459 16.45 -2.30 -23.23
CA SER A 459 17.00 -2.06 -24.59
C SER A 459 16.11 -1.27 -25.58
N ILE A 460 14.90 -0.82 -25.20
CA ILE A 460 14.02 -0.02 -26.08
C ILE A 460 13.78 1.41 -25.58
N TYR A 461 13.75 1.64 -24.27
CA TYR A 461 13.26 2.88 -23.68
C TYR A 461 14.09 4.12 -24.05
N ARG A 462 13.64 4.85 -25.08
CA ARG A 462 13.76 6.31 -25.12
C ARG A 462 12.58 6.88 -24.33
N ALA A 463 12.86 7.81 -23.42
CA ALA A 463 11.90 8.38 -22.47
C ALA A 463 10.76 9.24 -23.10
N ASP A 464 10.64 9.23 -24.43
CA ASP A 464 9.68 10.00 -25.21
C ASP A 464 8.58 9.12 -25.85
N ASP A 465 8.76 7.79 -25.92
CA ASP A 465 7.81 6.91 -26.63
C ASP A 465 6.53 6.62 -25.84
N PHE A 466 6.68 6.50 -24.51
CA PHE A 466 5.65 6.65 -23.48
C PHE A 466 6.32 7.39 -22.33
N PRO A 467 5.71 8.45 -21.76
CA PRO A 467 6.32 9.18 -20.67
C PRO A 467 6.10 8.43 -19.35
N ASP A 468 6.92 7.40 -19.14
CA ASP A 468 6.88 6.49 -17.99
C ASP A 468 6.81 7.25 -16.65
N ARG A 469 5.94 6.75 -15.75
CA ARG A 469 6.07 7.00 -14.30
C ARG A 469 7.24 6.21 -13.70
N GLU A 470 7.81 5.25 -14.43
CA GLU A 470 8.82 4.28 -13.98
C GLU A 470 10.13 4.31 -14.81
N ALA A 471 10.60 5.49 -15.24
CA ALA A 471 11.92 5.62 -15.88
C ALA A 471 12.71 6.89 -15.48
N LYS A 472 12.77 7.20 -14.17
CA LYS A 472 13.75 8.20 -13.65
C LYS A 472 14.25 8.02 -12.21
N GLN A 473 14.64 6.79 -11.87
CA GLN A 473 15.97 6.53 -11.32
C GLN A 473 16.60 5.59 -12.35
N GLU A 474 17.62 5.94 -13.15
CA GLU A 474 18.74 6.85 -12.96
C GLU A 474 19.21 7.43 -14.32
N LYS A 475 20.01 8.52 -14.32
CA LYS A 475 21.28 8.56 -15.10
C LYS A 475 22.15 9.80 -14.86
N HIS A 476 23.40 9.51 -14.52
CA HIS A 476 24.66 10.21 -14.85
C HIS A 476 24.64 11.71 -15.18
N GLN A 477 24.93 12.51 -14.16
CA GLN A 477 26.22 13.21 -14.04
C GLN A 477 27.13 13.17 -15.31
N TYR A 478 27.02 14.22 -16.14
CA TYR A 478 28.19 14.76 -16.84
C TYR A 478 28.75 15.89 -15.98
N GLN A 479 30.05 15.90 -15.73
CA GLN A 479 30.69 16.80 -14.77
C GLN A 479 31.90 17.47 -15.40
N ASP A 480 31.95 18.79 -15.31
CA ASP A 480 33.13 19.64 -15.53
C ASP A 480 33.09 20.78 -14.50
N PRO A 481 34.23 21.40 -14.13
CA PRO A 481 34.68 21.17 -12.75
C PRO A 481 34.67 22.41 -11.84
N VAL A 482 34.51 22.18 -10.54
CA VAL A 482 34.93 23.05 -9.43
C VAL A 482 35.31 22.17 -8.23
N PRO A 483 36.18 22.61 -7.31
CA PRO A 483 37.55 22.11 -7.31
C PRO A 483 37.88 21.18 -6.14
N ASN A 484 39.08 20.64 -6.27
CA ASN A 484 39.75 19.66 -5.44
C ASN A 484 39.62 19.84 -3.90
N TYR A 485 39.28 18.75 -3.21
CA TYR A 485 39.60 18.45 -1.80
C TYR A 485 39.95 16.94 -1.68
N ASP A 486 41.02 16.55 -2.39
CA ASP A 486 41.73 15.28 -2.23
C ASP A 486 42.34 15.25 -0.82
N ASP A 487 41.91 14.27 -0.01
CA ASP A 487 42.78 13.33 0.72
C ASP A 487 42.00 12.60 1.84
N ASP A 488 41.46 11.42 1.54
CA ASP A 488 41.43 10.31 2.51
C ASP A 488 41.62 8.97 1.77
N PRO A 489 42.70 8.20 1.99
CA PRO A 489 43.04 7.04 1.16
C PRO A 489 42.25 5.74 1.45
N PHE A 490 41.24 5.74 2.33
CA PHE A 490 40.61 4.50 2.81
C PHE A 490 39.07 4.42 2.67
N GLY A 491 38.67 3.62 1.66
CA GLY A 491 37.38 2.99 1.35
C GLY A 491 36.15 3.17 2.28
N ASN A 492 35.01 3.45 1.65
CA ASN A 492 33.71 3.55 2.29
C ASN A 492 32.92 2.21 2.19
N GLU A 493 33.17 1.27 3.10
CA GLU A 493 32.46 -0.03 3.21
C GLU A 493 31.12 0.11 3.97
N GLU A 494 30.03 0.58 3.33
CA GLU A 494 28.72 0.66 4.04
C GLU A 494 27.57 -0.21 3.49
N PHE A 495 27.71 -0.86 2.32
CA PHE A 495 26.66 -1.77 1.79
C PHE A 495 27.21 -3.07 1.16
N ALA A 496 27.62 -4.01 2.01
CA ALA A 496 27.80 -5.43 1.64
C ALA A 496 26.58 -6.29 2.03
N GLU A 497 26.34 -7.38 1.29
CA GLU A 497 25.08 -8.15 1.24
C GLU A 497 24.61 -8.85 2.55
N VAL A 498 23.35 -9.31 2.58
CA VAL A 498 22.94 -10.75 2.47
C VAL A 498 21.41 -10.96 2.72
N LYS A 499 20.64 -10.93 1.62
CA LYS A 499 19.79 -12.01 1.05
C LYS A 499 18.85 -12.94 1.90
N TYR A 500 17.66 -13.19 1.30
CA TYR A 500 16.77 -14.39 1.32
C TYR A 500 15.53 -14.64 2.25
N ARG A 501 14.40 -14.96 1.55
CA ARG A 501 13.25 -15.93 1.76
C ARG A 501 11.92 -15.57 2.51
N THR A 502 10.95 -15.09 1.71
CA THR A 502 9.52 -15.54 1.45
C THR A 502 8.49 -15.98 2.54
N LEU A 503 7.24 -15.42 2.47
CA LEU A 503 5.94 -16.08 2.10
C LEU A 503 4.64 -15.28 2.49
N HIS A 504 3.71 -15.12 1.54
CA HIS A 504 2.33 -14.61 1.72
C HIS A 504 1.35 -15.76 2.14
N TRP A 505 0.15 -15.52 2.69
CA TRP A 505 -1.10 -15.11 1.99
C TRP A 505 -2.20 -14.70 3.00
N CYS A 506 -3.31 -14.02 2.58
CA CYS A 506 -4.75 -13.75 3.03
C CYS A 506 -5.31 -13.10 4.36
N LEU A 507 -5.73 -11.82 4.34
CA LEU A 507 -6.93 -11.17 4.96
C LEU A 507 -6.81 -9.59 4.94
N VAL A 508 -7.01 -8.82 3.85
CA VAL A 508 -8.25 -8.54 3.05
C VAL A 508 -9.20 -7.58 3.88
N ASN A 509 -9.67 -6.39 3.38
CA ASN A 509 -10.43 -5.17 3.92
C ASN A 509 -9.98 -4.50 5.25
N ARG A 510 -10.01 -3.17 5.42
CA ARG A 510 -11.13 -2.20 5.32
C ARG A 510 -10.61 -0.78 5.66
N SER A 511 -10.60 0.10 4.66
CA SER A 511 -10.99 1.54 4.76
C SER A 511 -10.13 2.56 5.55
N ILE A 512 -10.06 3.79 4.97
CA ILE A 512 -9.78 5.13 5.58
C ILE A 512 -8.28 5.57 5.66
N PRO A 513 -7.93 6.76 5.11
CA PRO A 513 -6.68 7.48 5.40
C PRO A 513 -6.88 8.94 5.88
N TYR A 514 -7.71 9.13 6.90
CA TYR A 514 -7.41 9.98 8.06
C TYR A 514 -5.98 10.65 8.09
N GLN A 515 -5.75 11.94 7.75
CA GLN A 515 -4.44 12.59 8.08
C GLN A 515 -4.38 14.08 8.50
N ALA A 516 -5.44 14.87 8.32
CA ALA A 516 -5.55 16.24 8.87
C ALA A 516 -5.61 16.35 10.43
N MET A 517 -4.53 16.05 11.17
CA MET A 517 -4.43 16.27 12.63
C MET A 517 -2.99 16.42 13.16
N ARG A 518 -2.02 16.73 12.27
CA ARG A 518 -0.63 16.96 12.66
C ARG A 518 -0.31 18.43 12.96
N ASP A 519 -1.15 19.36 12.51
CA ASP A 519 -0.81 20.79 12.44
C ASP A 519 -1.35 21.65 13.61
N ASP A 520 -2.08 21.08 14.58
CA ASP A 520 -2.57 21.81 15.76
C ASP A 520 -1.61 21.74 16.98
N TYR A 521 -0.56 20.90 16.91
CA TYR A 521 0.38 20.71 18.03
C TYR A 521 1.53 21.73 18.04
N ASP A 522 2.05 22.12 16.87
CA ASP A 522 3.23 23.00 16.74
C ASP A 522 2.98 24.48 17.06
N ARG A 523 1.74 24.89 17.37
CA ARG A 523 1.40 26.30 17.66
C ARG A 523 1.49 26.72 19.14
N ARG A 524 1.88 25.85 20.09
CA ARG A 524 1.82 26.20 21.53
C ARG A 524 3.11 26.17 22.36
N ASN A 525 4.21 25.56 21.89
CA ASN A 525 5.44 25.50 22.69
C ASN A 525 6.69 25.91 21.90
N HIS A 526 7.31 27.04 22.29
CA HIS A 526 8.68 27.40 21.89
C HIS A 526 9.70 26.54 22.67
N PHE A 527 10.63 25.85 21.99
CA PHE A 527 12.04 25.62 22.38
C PHE A 527 12.81 25.02 21.18
N PRO A 528 14.14 25.12 21.08
CA PRO A 528 14.88 24.95 19.82
C PRO A 528 15.04 23.49 19.39
N GLY A 529 15.10 23.29 18.07
CA GLY A 529 14.93 21.99 17.44
C GLY A 529 16.18 21.10 17.37
N TYR A 530 15.90 19.84 17.05
CA TYR A 530 16.87 18.84 16.60
C TYR A 530 16.45 18.33 15.22
N LEU A 531 17.36 18.37 14.23
CA LEU A 531 17.12 17.71 12.94
C LEU A 531 17.09 16.19 13.14
N VAL A 532 16.13 15.52 12.50
CA VAL A 532 16.03 14.06 12.46
C VAL A 532 16.13 13.60 11.01
N ALA A 533 17.21 12.88 10.69
CA ALA A 533 17.45 12.31 9.37
C ALA A 533 16.55 11.10 9.08
N PRO A 534 16.26 10.78 7.80
CA PRO A 534 15.48 9.59 7.43
C PRO A 534 16.30 8.32 7.66
N VAL A 535 15.89 7.49 8.61
CA VAL A 535 16.49 6.17 8.86
C VAL A 535 15.78 5.11 8.02
N GLY A 536 16.55 4.35 7.24
CA GLY A 536 16.07 3.30 6.33
C GLY A 536 15.20 2.23 7.02
N ARG A 537 14.13 1.84 6.35
CA ARG A 537 13.12 0.88 6.83
C ARG A 537 13.66 -0.55 6.70
N SER A 538 13.62 -1.33 7.77
CA SER A 538 14.01 -2.74 7.75
C SER A 538 12.88 -3.62 7.19
N ASP A 539 13.12 -4.32 6.08
CA ASP A 539 12.11 -5.17 5.45
C ASP A 539 11.82 -6.47 6.25
N ALA A 540 10.60 -6.55 6.78
CA ALA A 540 9.97 -7.75 7.33
C ALA A 540 8.48 -7.80 6.94
N ARG A 541 8.19 -7.83 5.62
CA ARG A 541 6.82 -7.82 5.09
C ARG A 541 6.04 -9.09 5.48
N LEU A 542 5.02 -8.95 6.33
CA LEU A 542 4.03 -9.99 6.60
C LEU A 542 2.80 -9.79 5.69
N GLY A 543 2.53 -10.77 4.82
CA GLY A 543 1.32 -10.83 3.98
C GLY A 543 0.06 -11.16 4.76
N SER A 544 -1.15 -11.04 4.21
CA SER A 544 -2.33 -10.76 5.07
C SER A 544 -2.91 -11.88 5.99
N VAL A 545 -2.75 -13.21 5.76
CA VAL A 545 -2.91 -14.30 6.79
C VAL A 545 -1.57 -14.56 7.45
N SER A 546 -0.42 -14.43 6.78
CA SER A 546 0.87 -14.38 7.51
C SER A 546 0.82 -13.31 8.62
N PHE A 547 -0.02 -12.29 8.41
CA PHE A 547 -0.42 -11.19 9.28
C PHE A 547 -1.72 -11.44 10.07
N SER A 548 -2.58 -12.42 9.75
CA SER A 548 -3.76 -12.76 10.58
C SER A 548 -3.56 -13.99 11.46
N ILE A 549 -2.86 -15.02 10.98
CA ILE A 549 -2.02 -15.90 11.79
C ILE A 549 -0.97 -15.05 12.52
N GLY A 550 -0.54 -13.91 11.91
CA GLY A 550 0.33 -12.83 12.43
C GLY A 550 -0.22 -11.96 13.56
N THR A 551 -1.51 -11.64 13.54
CA THR A 551 -2.23 -10.99 14.64
C THR A 551 -2.92 -12.01 15.53
N ALA A 552 -2.92 -13.28 15.15
CA ALA A 552 -3.10 -14.38 16.08
C ALA A 552 -1.86 -14.60 16.98
N PHE A 553 -0.87 -13.69 16.95
CA PHE A 553 0.28 -13.63 17.87
C PHE A 553 -0.03 -12.90 19.19
N PRO A 554 -0.56 -11.67 19.20
CA PRO A 554 -1.14 -11.14 20.42
C PRO A 554 -2.30 -12.05 20.83
N SER A 555 -2.97 -12.72 19.87
CA SER A 555 -3.86 -13.81 20.24
C SER A 555 -3.22 -15.15 20.63
N GLN A 556 -1.90 -15.36 20.61
CA GLN A 556 -1.26 -16.56 21.20
C GLN A 556 -1.14 -16.51 22.72
N ASP A 557 -1.20 -15.33 23.31
CA ASP A 557 -1.40 -15.17 24.75
C ASP A 557 -2.85 -15.47 25.14
N ILE A 558 -3.77 -15.32 24.18
CA ILE A 558 -5.24 -15.30 24.28
C ILE A 558 -5.86 -16.66 23.89
N TRP A 559 -5.25 -17.43 22.96
CA TRP A 559 -5.54 -18.85 22.69
C TRP A 559 -5.30 -19.68 23.94
N ARG A 560 -4.27 -19.30 24.71
CA ARG A 560 -4.05 -19.71 26.09
C ARG A 560 -5.02 -19.06 27.08
N LEU A 561 -6.26 -18.77 26.68
CA LEU A 561 -7.36 -18.54 27.61
C LEU A 561 -8.64 -19.33 27.29
N GLY A 562 -8.76 -19.99 26.12
CA GLY A 562 -9.85 -20.95 25.89
C GLY A 562 -9.90 -22.05 26.96
N TRP A 563 -8.74 -22.54 27.39
CA TRP A 563 -8.52 -23.48 28.51
C TRP A 563 -8.56 -22.86 29.92
N LEU A 564 -8.66 -21.53 30.06
CA LEU A 564 -8.85 -20.86 31.35
C LEU A 564 -10.33 -20.67 31.59
N ILE A 565 -11.02 -20.17 30.57
CA ILE A 565 -12.45 -19.92 30.56
C ILE A 565 -13.24 -21.17 30.97
N THR A 566 -12.79 -22.37 30.62
CA THR A 566 -13.39 -23.66 31.06
C THR A 566 -13.44 -23.85 32.58
N SER A 567 -12.33 -23.54 33.28
CA SER A 567 -12.27 -23.54 34.75
C SER A 567 -13.06 -22.39 35.38
N LEU A 568 -13.51 -21.43 34.57
CA LEU A 568 -14.29 -20.27 34.97
C LEU A 568 -15.78 -20.44 34.62
N VAL A 569 -16.14 -21.24 33.61
CA VAL A 569 -17.51 -21.74 33.37
C VAL A 569 -17.90 -22.76 34.45
N ALA A 570 -16.91 -23.45 35.03
CA ALA A 570 -17.05 -24.15 36.31
C ALA A 570 -17.48 -23.27 37.50
N ARG A 571 -17.45 -21.94 37.34
CA ARG A 571 -17.87 -20.97 38.37
C ARG A 571 -19.08 -20.16 37.89
N PHE A 572 -19.12 -19.74 36.63
CA PHE A 572 -20.27 -19.11 36.00
C PHE A 572 -21.08 -20.10 35.17
N ILE A 573 -22.34 -20.31 35.56
CA ILE A 573 -23.38 -21.07 34.83
C ILE A 573 -23.21 -20.94 33.31
N SER A 574 -23.18 -22.06 32.57
CA SER A 574 -22.68 -22.16 31.19
C SER A 574 -23.08 -21.01 30.26
N TYR A 575 -24.35 -20.59 30.30
CA TYR A 575 -24.85 -19.52 29.46
C TYR A 575 -24.29 -18.13 29.82
N ARG A 576 -24.07 -17.81 31.11
CA ARG A 576 -23.53 -16.52 31.56
C ARG A 576 -22.09 -16.34 31.13
N ALA A 577 -21.28 -17.38 31.23
CA ALA A 577 -19.91 -17.37 30.74
C ALA A 577 -19.88 -17.14 29.23
N VAL A 578 -20.69 -17.85 28.44
CA VAL A 578 -20.78 -17.67 26.98
C VAL A 578 -21.23 -16.24 26.60
N VAL A 579 -22.21 -15.67 27.29
CA VAL A 579 -22.63 -14.28 27.09
C VAL A 579 -21.48 -13.30 27.39
N LEU A 580 -20.69 -13.53 28.43
CA LEU A 580 -19.52 -12.71 28.75
C LEU A 580 -18.39 -12.86 27.73
N ILE A 581 -18.07 -14.07 27.26
CA ILE A 581 -17.06 -14.33 26.22
C ILE A 581 -17.44 -13.59 24.93
N VAL A 582 -18.67 -13.81 24.44
CA VAL A 582 -19.13 -13.20 23.18
C VAL A 582 -19.29 -11.68 23.33
N GLY A 583 -19.85 -11.21 24.45
CA GLY A 583 -20.04 -9.79 24.71
C GLY A 583 -18.71 -9.01 24.83
N LEU A 584 -17.76 -9.53 25.61
CA LEU A 584 -16.43 -8.94 25.73
C LEU A 584 -15.62 -9.09 24.43
N GLY A 585 -15.81 -10.18 23.69
CA GLY A 585 -15.25 -10.36 22.36
C GLY A 585 -15.72 -9.27 21.37
N ILE A 586 -17.02 -8.94 21.35
CA ILE A 586 -17.57 -7.84 20.54
C ILE A 586 -16.98 -6.47 20.96
N VAL A 587 -16.83 -6.24 22.27
CA VAL A 587 -16.17 -5.02 22.79
C VAL A 587 -14.69 -4.99 22.39
N ALA A 588 -14.00 -6.12 22.40
CA ALA A 588 -12.63 -6.27 21.93
C ALA A 588 -12.49 -5.97 20.43
N THR A 589 -13.40 -6.48 19.58
CA THR A 589 -13.46 -6.12 18.15
C THR A 589 -13.57 -4.61 17.96
N TYR A 590 -14.50 -3.98 18.70
CA TYR A 590 -14.76 -2.56 18.57
C TYR A 590 -13.57 -1.71 19.02
N THR A 591 -13.00 -2.02 20.19
CA THR A 591 -11.83 -1.31 20.73
C THR A 591 -10.58 -1.51 19.87
N GLY A 592 -10.38 -2.69 19.31
CA GLY A 592 -9.32 -2.95 18.32
C GLY A 592 -9.51 -2.16 17.03
N TYR A 593 -10.75 -2.02 16.55
CA TYR A 593 -11.08 -1.22 15.38
C TYR A 593 -10.77 0.27 15.59
N VAL A 594 -11.05 0.82 16.78
CA VAL A 594 -10.68 2.21 17.12
C VAL A 594 -9.16 2.43 17.10
N ILE A 595 -8.34 1.46 17.55
CA ILE A 595 -6.88 1.54 17.42
C ILE A 595 -6.46 1.61 15.95
N GLY A 596 -7.09 0.80 15.10
CA GLY A 596 -6.90 0.89 13.65
C GLY A 596 -7.21 2.28 13.10
N GLN A 597 -8.35 2.86 13.50
CA GLN A 597 -8.71 4.23 13.14
C GLN A 597 -7.68 5.27 13.62
N PHE A 598 -7.16 5.14 14.85
CA PHE A 598 -6.11 6.03 15.38
C PHE A 598 -4.79 5.89 14.62
N LYS A 599 -4.37 4.67 14.27
CA LYS A 599 -3.17 4.40 13.49
C LYS A 599 -3.28 4.96 12.08
N LEU A 600 -4.43 4.80 11.43
CA LEU A 600 -4.69 5.39 10.13
C LEU A 600 -4.62 6.92 10.22
N ARG A 601 -5.11 7.54 11.32
CA ARG A 601 -4.99 8.99 11.59
C ARG A 601 -3.57 9.49 11.75
N TYR A 602 -2.74 8.68 12.38
CA TYR A 602 -1.38 9.03 12.72
C TYR A 602 -0.42 7.93 12.22
N PRO A 603 -0.14 7.86 10.90
CA PRO A 603 0.66 6.76 10.33
C PRO A 603 2.07 6.62 10.94
N HIS A 604 2.60 7.67 11.56
CA HIS A 604 3.88 7.70 12.26
C HIS A 604 3.87 7.05 13.67
N VAL A 605 2.71 6.67 14.21
CA VAL A 605 2.58 6.03 15.52
C VAL A 605 2.92 4.55 15.41
N HIS A 606 4.05 4.11 15.97
CA HIS A 606 4.51 2.71 15.89
C HIS A 606 4.34 1.94 17.20
N SER A 607 4.07 2.64 18.30
CA SER A 607 3.91 2.10 19.65
C SER A 607 2.84 2.86 20.44
N MET A 608 2.43 2.33 21.59
CA MET A 608 1.57 3.06 22.54
C MET A 608 2.27 4.32 23.07
N ALA A 609 3.61 4.33 23.11
CA ALA A 609 4.38 5.52 23.47
C ALA A 609 4.14 6.66 22.45
N ASP A 610 4.27 6.38 21.15
CA ASP A 610 4.03 7.41 20.11
C ASP A 610 2.54 7.87 20.12
N ALA A 611 1.59 6.96 20.43
CA ALA A 611 0.18 7.32 20.59
C ALA A 611 -0.05 8.25 21.78
N GLY A 612 0.65 8.01 22.90
CA GLY A 612 0.65 8.89 24.07
C GLY A 612 1.30 10.24 23.80
N GLU A 613 2.35 10.29 22.98
CA GLU A 613 2.99 11.53 22.53
C GLU A 613 2.01 12.42 21.76
N VAL A 614 1.22 11.84 20.86
CA VAL A 614 0.16 12.54 20.11
C VAL A 614 -0.95 13.09 21.02
N MET A 615 -1.30 12.40 22.11
CA MET A 615 -2.40 12.81 22.99
C MET A 615 -2.00 13.80 24.10
N MET A 616 -0.83 13.61 24.71
CA MET A 616 -0.40 14.34 25.92
C MET A 616 1.07 14.76 25.88
N GLY A 617 1.72 14.74 24.71
CA GLY A 617 3.13 15.10 24.55
C GLY A 617 4.08 14.15 25.26
N SER A 618 5.25 14.68 25.64
CA SER A 618 6.31 13.91 26.31
C SER A 618 5.82 13.11 27.53
N PHE A 619 4.94 13.67 28.36
CA PHE A 619 4.35 12.96 29.49
C PHE A 619 3.55 11.73 29.04
N GLY A 620 2.69 11.87 28.03
CA GLY A 620 1.92 10.75 27.48
C GLY A 620 2.81 9.66 26.88
N ARG A 621 3.90 10.05 26.23
CA ARG A 621 4.90 9.12 25.69
C ARG A 621 5.53 8.26 26.76
N GLU A 622 5.94 8.88 27.88
CA GLU A 622 6.53 8.15 28.99
C GLU A 622 5.51 7.28 29.73
N LEU A 623 4.30 7.78 29.95
CA LEU A 623 3.23 7.05 30.63
C LEU A 623 2.81 5.80 29.83
N LEU A 624 2.40 5.96 28.57
CA LEU A 624 1.92 4.83 27.76
C LEU A 624 3.06 3.91 27.29
N GLY A 625 4.26 4.46 27.06
CA GLY A 625 5.44 3.67 26.73
C GLY A 625 5.93 2.81 27.89
N THR A 626 5.88 3.32 29.12
CA THR A 626 6.19 2.53 30.33
C THR A 626 5.11 1.50 30.60
N ALA A 627 3.83 1.85 30.45
CA ALA A 627 2.72 0.91 30.60
C ALA A 627 2.81 -0.26 29.59
N GLN A 628 3.09 0.03 28.31
CA GLN A 628 3.34 -0.99 27.29
C GLN A 628 4.52 -1.90 27.67
N LEU A 629 5.65 -1.34 28.10
CA LEU A 629 6.83 -2.12 28.46
C LEU A 629 6.56 -3.04 29.66
N LEU A 630 5.93 -2.52 30.72
CA LEU A 630 5.59 -3.31 31.90
C LEU A 630 4.62 -4.44 31.53
N PHE A 631 3.56 -4.15 30.76
CA PHE A 631 2.60 -5.15 30.30
C PHE A 631 3.27 -6.32 29.56
N LEU A 632 4.23 -6.03 28.66
CA LEU A 632 5.00 -7.06 27.95
C LEU A 632 5.88 -7.89 28.90
N VAL A 633 6.53 -7.28 29.89
CA VAL A 633 7.34 -8.00 30.90
C VAL A 633 6.47 -8.91 31.79
N PHE A 634 5.27 -8.45 32.14
CA PHE A 634 4.29 -9.27 32.84
C PHE A 634 3.80 -10.47 32.00
N ILE A 635 3.58 -10.28 30.69
CA ILE A 635 3.29 -11.37 29.75
C ILE A 635 4.44 -12.39 29.71
N MET A 636 5.68 -11.93 29.56
CA MET A 636 6.88 -12.79 29.63
C MET A 636 6.89 -13.64 30.91
N GLY A 637 6.58 -13.04 32.06
CA GLY A 637 6.47 -13.74 33.35
C GLY A 637 5.36 -14.80 33.37
N SER A 638 4.19 -14.51 32.77
CA SER A 638 3.10 -15.49 32.65
C SER A 638 3.49 -16.73 31.85
N HIS A 639 4.36 -16.59 30.84
CA HIS A 639 4.87 -17.72 30.07
C HIS A 639 5.88 -18.56 30.84
N ILE A 640 6.78 -17.92 31.61
CA ILE A 640 7.70 -18.63 32.51
C ILE A 640 6.88 -19.41 33.55
N LEU A 641 5.87 -18.80 34.15
CA LEU A 641 4.97 -19.48 35.08
C LEU A 641 4.23 -20.67 34.42
N THR A 642 3.75 -20.50 33.19
CA THR A 642 3.14 -21.60 32.40
C THR A 642 4.14 -22.72 32.13
N PHE A 643 5.40 -22.39 31.86
CA PHE A 643 6.48 -23.36 31.66
C PHE A 643 6.79 -24.13 32.95
N ILE A 644 6.79 -23.48 34.11
CA ILE A 644 6.94 -24.15 35.42
C ILE A 644 5.80 -25.15 35.64
N VAL A 645 4.54 -24.74 35.45
CA VAL A 645 3.35 -25.60 35.58
C VAL A 645 3.42 -26.81 34.64
N MET A 646 3.81 -26.58 33.39
CA MET A 646 4.01 -27.62 32.37
C MET A 646 5.11 -28.60 32.78
N MET A 647 6.28 -28.12 33.20
CA MET A 647 7.39 -28.98 33.64
C MET A 647 7.03 -29.78 34.88
N ASN A 648 6.37 -29.16 35.86
CA ASN A 648 5.85 -29.84 37.04
C ASN A 648 4.85 -30.95 36.67
N THR A 649 3.99 -30.74 35.67
CA THR A 649 3.05 -31.76 35.19
C THR A 649 3.75 -32.89 34.43
N VAL A 650 4.68 -32.56 33.52
CA VAL A 650 5.36 -33.55 32.67
C VAL A 650 6.31 -34.44 33.47
N THR A 651 7.02 -33.87 34.45
CA THR A 651 8.04 -34.55 35.26
C THR A 651 7.53 -35.16 36.57
N ASP A 652 6.23 -35.07 36.87
CA ASP A 652 5.65 -35.35 38.20
C ASP A 652 6.38 -34.59 39.34
N HIS A 653 6.69 -33.31 39.10
CA HIS A 653 7.45 -32.44 40.01
C HIS A 653 8.87 -32.99 40.34
N GLY A 654 9.61 -33.36 39.29
CA GLY A 654 10.93 -34.02 39.42
C GLY A 654 12.06 -33.15 39.99
N THR A 655 11.87 -31.84 40.14
CA THR A 655 12.78 -30.94 40.88
C THR A 655 12.04 -29.68 41.34
N CYS A 656 12.71 -28.83 42.12
CA CYS A 656 12.20 -27.55 42.62
C CYS A 656 11.65 -26.67 41.48
N SER A 657 10.44 -26.13 41.65
CA SER A 657 9.77 -25.25 40.67
C SER A 657 10.65 -24.08 40.19
N ILE A 658 11.46 -23.49 41.08
CA ILE A 658 12.39 -22.40 40.76
C ILE A 658 13.42 -22.82 39.70
N VAL A 659 13.88 -24.08 39.71
CA VAL A 659 14.82 -24.62 38.71
C VAL A 659 14.13 -24.70 37.35
N PHE A 660 12.86 -25.11 37.29
CA PHE A 660 12.08 -25.05 36.05
C PHE A 660 11.87 -23.59 35.57
N GLY A 661 11.72 -22.63 36.49
CA GLY A 661 11.64 -21.21 36.19
C GLY A 661 12.92 -20.67 35.55
N VAL A 662 14.08 -21.01 36.11
CA VAL A 662 15.40 -20.68 35.55
C VAL A 662 15.64 -21.35 34.20
N VAL A 663 15.25 -22.61 34.01
CA VAL A 663 15.32 -23.30 32.71
C VAL A 663 14.43 -22.59 31.68
N GLY A 664 13.19 -22.22 32.07
CA GLY A 664 12.28 -21.45 31.22
C GLY A 664 12.84 -20.08 30.82
N LEU A 665 13.47 -19.36 31.76
CA LEU A 665 14.22 -18.13 31.50
C LEU A 665 15.33 -18.35 30.48
N ILE A 666 16.20 -19.33 30.70
CA ILE A 666 17.38 -19.57 29.85
C ILE A 666 16.96 -19.91 28.42
N ILE A 667 16.01 -20.84 28.27
CA ILE A 667 15.48 -21.22 26.95
C ILE A 667 14.87 -20.01 26.24
N SER A 668 13.99 -19.26 26.93
CA SER A 668 13.29 -18.13 26.30
C SER A 668 14.22 -16.96 25.98
N PHE A 669 15.23 -16.71 26.84
CA PHE A 669 16.28 -15.74 26.58
C PHE A 669 17.10 -16.11 25.34
N ILE A 670 17.62 -17.35 25.25
CA ILE A 670 18.41 -17.82 24.10
C ILE A 670 17.61 -17.69 22.80
N LEU A 671 16.33 -18.06 22.81
CA LEU A 671 15.45 -17.95 21.65
C LEU A 671 15.06 -16.51 21.30
N ALA A 672 15.16 -15.56 22.24
CA ALA A 672 14.92 -14.13 22.00
C ALA A 672 16.17 -13.37 21.49
N LEU A 673 17.38 -13.94 21.63
CA LEU A 673 18.64 -13.33 21.17
C LEU A 673 18.68 -12.95 19.67
N PRO A 674 18.10 -13.71 18.71
CA PRO A 674 18.13 -13.35 17.30
C PRO A 674 17.47 -11.99 17.04
N ARG A 675 18.27 -10.97 16.72
CA ARG A 675 17.84 -9.58 16.48
C ARG A 675 16.84 -9.39 15.32
N THR A 676 16.69 -10.37 14.44
CA THR A 676 15.86 -10.27 13.24
C THR A 676 14.76 -11.33 13.22
N LEU A 677 13.52 -10.87 13.27
CA LEU A 677 12.31 -11.72 13.29
C LEU A 677 11.96 -12.33 11.91
N LYS A 678 12.94 -12.59 11.03
CA LYS A 678 12.72 -13.09 9.65
C LYS A 678 11.94 -14.42 9.57
N LYS A 679 11.91 -15.22 10.65
CA LYS A 679 11.21 -16.53 10.72
C LYS A 679 9.95 -16.53 11.60
N VAL A 680 9.47 -15.36 12.02
CA VAL A 680 8.36 -15.25 13.00
C VAL A 680 7.06 -15.89 12.54
N SER A 681 6.68 -15.72 11.26
CA SER A 681 5.50 -16.39 10.69
C SER A 681 5.54 -17.93 10.89
N TRP A 682 6.66 -18.57 10.54
CA TRP A 682 6.86 -20.01 10.72
C TRP A 682 6.82 -20.47 12.18
N MET A 683 7.42 -19.71 13.10
CA MET A 683 7.38 -20.04 14.53
C MET A 683 5.95 -20.04 15.07
N SER A 684 5.08 -19.15 14.59
CA SER A 684 3.69 -19.13 15.04
C SER A 684 2.74 -20.04 14.28
N ILE A 685 3.02 -20.43 13.05
CA ILE A 685 2.31 -21.58 12.44
C ILE A 685 2.54 -22.82 13.31
N SER A 686 3.79 -23.05 13.77
CA SER A 686 4.11 -24.13 14.71
C SER A 686 3.40 -23.97 16.07
N SER A 687 3.41 -22.77 16.66
CA SER A 687 2.69 -22.44 17.90
C SER A 687 1.17 -22.65 17.77
N PHE A 688 0.56 -22.25 16.65
CA PHE A 688 -0.87 -22.37 16.38
C PHE A 688 -1.30 -23.85 16.24
N ILE A 689 -0.57 -24.64 15.47
CA ILE A 689 -0.81 -26.09 15.36
C ILE A 689 -0.66 -26.75 16.73
N SER A 690 0.41 -26.42 17.46
CA SER A 690 0.68 -26.89 18.82
C SER A 690 -0.49 -26.65 19.79
N ILE A 691 -1.01 -25.42 19.89
CA ILE A 691 -2.13 -25.14 20.79
C ILE A 691 -3.45 -25.79 20.32
N LEU A 692 -3.72 -25.77 19.02
CA LEU A 692 -4.95 -26.36 18.45
C LEU A 692 -5.00 -27.87 18.73
N THR A 693 -3.92 -28.60 18.46
CA THR A 693 -3.84 -30.04 18.73
C THR A 693 -3.93 -30.35 20.23
N ALA A 694 -3.23 -29.59 21.10
CA ALA A 694 -3.30 -29.80 22.54
C ALA A 694 -4.71 -29.56 23.13
N VAL A 695 -5.42 -28.53 22.64
CA VAL A 695 -6.79 -28.22 23.06
C VAL A 695 -7.77 -29.27 22.54
N LEU A 696 -7.65 -29.71 21.28
CA LEU A 696 -8.48 -30.79 20.72
C LEU A 696 -8.32 -32.10 21.50
N ILE A 697 -7.09 -32.51 21.81
CA ILE A 697 -6.80 -33.69 22.64
C ILE A 697 -7.46 -33.55 24.02
N THR A 698 -7.34 -32.38 24.64
CA THR A 698 -7.94 -32.11 25.97
C THR A 698 -9.47 -32.20 25.91
N MET A 699 -10.11 -31.60 24.91
CA MET A 699 -11.57 -31.66 24.73
C MET A 699 -12.07 -33.09 24.51
N ILE A 700 -11.44 -33.84 23.60
CA ILE A 700 -11.80 -35.23 23.31
C ILE A 700 -11.62 -36.10 24.56
N ALA A 701 -10.51 -35.95 25.27
CA ALA A 701 -10.21 -36.72 26.47
C ALA A 701 -11.21 -36.45 27.60
N ILE A 702 -11.57 -35.19 27.86
CA ILE A 702 -12.56 -34.85 28.89
C ILE A 702 -13.97 -35.32 28.48
N ALA A 703 -14.32 -35.26 27.18
CA ALA A 703 -15.59 -35.77 26.65
C ALA A 703 -15.75 -37.30 26.78
N ILE A 704 -14.64 -38.04 26.74
CA ILE A 704 -14.58 -39.49 26.99
C ILE A 704 -14.57 -39.79 28.50
N GLN A 705 -13.71 -39.12 29.27
CA GLN A 705 -13.53 -39.37 30.71
C GLN A 705 -14.72 -38.93 31.56
N ARG A 706 -15.44 -37.89 31.13
CA ARG A 706 -16.64 -37.31 31.78
C ARG A 706 -16.53 -37.18 33.31
N PRO A 707 -15.46 -36.57 33.86
CA PRO A 707 -15.26 -36.53 35.32
C PRO A 707 -16.39 -35.80 36.06
N GLY A 708 -17.09 -34.86 35.41
CA GLY A 708 -18.28 -34.20 35.95
C GLY A 708 -19.54 -35.08 36.05
N LYS A 709 -19.51 -36.33 35.56
CA LYS A 709 -20.62 -37.32 35.60
C LYS A 709 -21.97 -36.80 35.06
N GLY A 710 -21.95 -35.78 34.20
CA GLY A 710 -23.16 -35.13 33.66
C GLY A 710 -23.93 -34.27 34.67
N LYS A 711 -23.40 -34.04 35.88
CA LYS A 711 -23.98 -33.06 36.82
C LYS A 711 -23.45 -31.67 36.53
N ILE A 712 -24.26 -30.87 35.86
CA ILE A 712 -24.02 -29.45 35.64
C ILE A 712 -24.74 -28.69 36.75
N ASP A 713 -23.99 -28.11 37.70
CA ASP A 713 -24.57 -27.24 38.71
C ASP A 713 -25.09 -25.98 38.00
N THR A 714 -26.41 -25.87 37.87
CA THR A 714 -27.10 -24.79 37.13
C THR A 714 -27.11 -23.46 37.86
N THR A 715 -26.76 -23.45 39.15
CA THR A 715 -26.51 -22.25 39.97
C THR A 715 -25.41 -22.55 40.96
N VAL A 716 -24.29 -21.84 40.88
CA VAL A 716 -23.20 -21.85 41.87
C VAL A 716 -23.13 -20.48 42.51
N ASP A 717 -23.11 -20.41 43.85
CA ASP A 717 -22.97 -19.14 44.56
C ASP A 717 -21.55 -18.57 44.40
N THR A 718 -21.39 -17.68 43.41
CA THR A 718 -20.14 -16.97 43.16
C THR A 718 -20.08 -15.68 43.96
N SER A 719 -19.21 -15.63 44.97
CA SER A 719 -18.76 -14.38 45.58
C SER A 719 -18.28 -13.38 44.51
N LEU A 720 -18.51 -12.08 44.71
CA LEU A 720 -18.04 -11.01 43.81
C LEU A 720 -16.55 -11.17 43.47
N TYR A 721 -15.71 -11.53 44.43
CA TYR A 721 -14.29 -11.84 44.26
C TYR A 721 -14.03 -12.91 43.19
N LYS A 722 -14.56 -14.13 43.36
CA LYS A 722 -14.39 -15.23 42.38
C LYS A 722 -15.00 -14.91 41.00
N GLY A 723 -16.12 -14.20 40.96
CA GLY A 723 -16.76 -13.79 39.71
C GLY A 723 -15.97 -12.74 38.95
N PHE A 724 -15.41 -11.75 39.64
CA PHE A 724 -14.64 -10.68 39.00
C PHE A 724 -13.23 -11.15 38.61
N LEU A 725 -12.60 -12.05 39.37
CA LEU A 725 -11.36 -12.75 38.98
C LEU A 725 -11.55 -13.51 37.65
N ALA A 726 -12.72 -14.12 37.46
CA ALA A 726 -13.08 -14.78 36.21
C ALA A 726 -13.27 -13.78 35.05
N VAL A 727 -13.91 -12.63 35.30
CA VAL A 727 -14.07 -11.56 34.30
C VAL A 727 -12.73 -10.94 33.90
N THR A 728 -11.83 -10.63 34.84
CA THR A 728 -10.51 -10.08 34.52
C THR A 728 -9.65 -11.04 33.72
N ASN A 729 -9.80 -12.35 33.94
CA ASN A 729 -9.17 -13.36 33.09
C ASN A 729 -9.83 -13.40 31.69
N ILE A 730 -11.16 -13.33 31.54
CA ILE A 730 -11.79 -13.21 30.20
C ILE A 730 -11.34 -11.93 29.48
N VAL A 731 -11.10 -10.82 30.18
CA VAL A 731 -10.55 -9.60 29.56
C VAL A 731 -9.07 -9.76 29.18
N PHE A 732 -8.27 -10.47 29.99
CA PHE A 732 -6.91 -10.87 29.59
C PHE A 732 -6.94 -11.70 28.30
N ALA A 733 -7.98 -12.55 28.14
CA ALA A 733 -8.30 -13.32 26.95
C ALA A 733 -8.72 -12.48 25.74
N TYR A 734 -8.57 -11.16 25.78
CA TYR A 734 -8.73 -10.28 24.63
C TYR A 734 -7.73 -9.10 24.65
N ALA A 735 -6.68 -9.15 25.50
CA ALA A 735 -5.78 -8.02 25.77
C ALA A 735 -4.67 -7.80 24.72
N GLY A 736 -4.93 -8.12 23.45
CA GLY A 736 -3.94 -8.07 22.36
C GLY A 736 -3.55 -6.66 21.88
N HIS A 737 -4.32 -5.66 22.30
CA HIS A 737 -4.29 -4.28 21.79
C HIS A 737 -2.93 -3.59 21.88
N VAL A 738 -2.09 -3.95 22.84
CA VAL A 738 -0.76 -3.33 23.07
C VAL A 738 0.14 -3.35 21.83
N ALA A 739 0.03 -4.41 21.02
CA ALA A 739 0.94 -4.67 19.92
C ALA A 739 0.35 -4.30 18.56
N PHE A 740 -0.95 -3.95 18.49
CA PHE A 740 -1.63 -3.62 17.23
C PHE A 740 -0.97 -2.47 16.46
N PHE A 741 -0.46 -1.42 17.13
CA PHE A 741 0.29 -0.34 16.44
C PHE A 741 1.58 -0.84 15.75
N GLY A 742 2.29 -1.77 16.38
CA GLY A 742 3.47 -2.41 15.80
C GLY A 742 3.07 -3.27 14.61
N PHE A 743 2.07 -4.14 14.78
CA PHE A 743 1.57 -5.01 13.72
C PHE A 743 1.05 -4.23 12.50
N ILE A 744 0.20 -3.22 12.67
CA ILE A 744 -0.29 -2.38 11.57
C ILE A 744 0.85 -1.65 10.84
N SER A 745 1.99 -1.44 11.48
CA SER A 745 3.17 -0.81 10.87
C SER A 745 4.01 -1.75 9.99
N GLU A 746 3.89 -3.06 10.19
CA GLU A 746 4.65 -4.12 9.49
C GLU A 746 3.80 -4.83 8.41
N MET A 747 2.53 -4.41 8.24
CA MET A 747 1.64 -4.85 7.15
C MET A 747 2.08 -4.29 5.79
N ALA A 748 1.93 -5.10 4.74
CA ALA A 748 2.05 -4.66 3.35
C ALA A 748 1.00 -3.59 2.98
N ILE A 749 -0.26 -3.79 3.41
CA ILE A 749 -1.38 -2.85 3.19
C ILE A 749 -2.03 -2.54 4.56
N PRO A 750 -1.65 -1.45 5.26
CA PRO A 750 -2.18 -1.13 6.58
C PRO A 750 -3.70 -0.91 6.63
N THR A 751 -4.31 -0.54 5.51
CA THR A 751 -5.77 -0.37 5.38
C THR A 751 -6.54 -1.70 5.37
N ASP A 752 -5.87 -2.86 5.27
CA ASP A 752 -6.49 -4.19 5.40
C ASP A 752 -6.64 -4.67 6.86
N TYR A 753 -6.22 -3.86 7.83
CA TYR A 753 -6.28 -4.21 9.26
C TYR A 753 -7.65 -4.71 9.75
N PRO A 754 -8.81 -4.12 9.42
CA PRO A 754 -10.06 -4.51 10.08
C PRO A 754 -10.62 -5.89 9.75
N LYS A 755 -10.44 -6.47 8.56
CA LYS A 755 -10.91 -7.84 8.21
C LYS A 755 -9.84 -8.90 8.51
N THR A 756 -8.55 -8.53 8.66
CA THR A 756 -7.62 -9.24 9.57
C THR A 756 -8.20 -9.31 11.01
N LEU A 757 -8.51 -8.17 11.63
CA LEU A 757 -9.03 -8.09 13.00
C LEU A 757 -10.36 -8.84 13.17
N TYR A 758 -11.25 -8.82 12.16
CA TYR A 758 -12.50 -9.57 12.22
C TYR A 758 -12.29 -11.08 12.18
N MET A 759 -11.40 -11.62 11.34
CA MET A 759 -11.13 -13.06 11.40
C MET A 759 -10.40 -13.44 12.69
N LEU A 760 -9.40 -12.67 13.12
CA LEU A 760 -8.74 -12.86 14.41
C LEU A 760 -9.76 -13.06 15.54
N GLN A 761 -10.60 -12.05 15.72
CA GLN A 761 -11.56 -11.99 16.82
C GLN A 761 -12.69 -13.01 16.68
N ALA A 762 -13.08 -13.37 15.45
CA ALA A 762 -14.06 -14.43 15.21
C ALA A 762 -13.50 -15.81 15.55
N THR A 763 -12.26 -16.10 15.15
CA THR A 763 -11.60 -17.37 15.46
C THR A 763 -11.30 -17.47 16.96
N ASP A 764 -10.81 -16.39 17.60
CA ASP A 764 -10.58 -16.31 19.06
C ASP A 764 -11.88 -16.63 19.82
N THR A 765 -12.93 -15.86 19.56
CA THR A 765 -14.21 -15.96 20.28
C THR A 765 -14.91 -17.30 20.07
N SER A 766 -14.83 -17.88 18.87
CA SER A 766 -15.41 -19.19 18.59
C SER A 766 -14.64 -20.32 19.28
N MET A 767 -13.30 -20.31 19.25
CA MET A 767 -12.51 -21.32 19.97
C MET A 767 -12.74 -21.23 21.48
N TYR A 768 -12.85 -20.03 22.05
CA TYR A 768 -13.10 -19.87 23.48
C TYR A 768 -14.49 -20.35 23.86
N ALA A 769 -15.53 -19.97 23.11
CA ALA A 769 -16.88 -20.45 23.37
C ALA A 769 -16.98 -21.99 23.27
N VAL A 770 -16.42 -22.60 22.22
CA VAL A 770 -16.46 -24.07 22.03
C VAL A 770 -15.68 -24.78 23.14
N THR A 771 -14.43 -24.34 23.42
CA THR A 771 -13.60 -24.95 24.46
C THR A 771 -14.26 -24.83 25.83
N ALA A 772 -14.73 -23.63 26.17
CA ALA A 772 -15.50 -23.30 27.38
C ALA A 772 -16.68 -24.25 27.61
N ILE A 773 -17.52 -24.42 26.59
CA ILE A 773 -18.72 -25.26 26.65
C ILE A 773 -18.34 -26.72 26.80
N VAL A 774 -17.46 -27.26 25.95
CA VAL A 774 -17.16 -28.71 25.90
C VAL A 774 -16.48 -29.18 27.18
N ILE A 775 -15.40 -28.53 27.61
CA ILE A 775 -14.67 -28.95 28.81
C ILE A 775 -15.50 -28.74 30.06
N TYR A 776 -16.34 -27.70 30.17
CA TYR A 776 -17.21 -27.59 31.34
C TYR A 776 -18.34 -28.62 31.35
N TYR A 777 -19.03 -28.81 30.22
CA TYR A 777 -20.16 -29.74 30.11
C TYR A 777 -19.78 -31.18 30.53
N TYR A 778 -18.59 -31.64 30.14
CA TYR A 778 -18.10 -32.97 30.51
C TYR A 778 -17.21 -32.98 31.77
N GLY A 779 -16.54 -31.87 32.08
CA GLY A 779 -15.59 -31.74 33.19
C GLY A 779 -16.23 -31.43 34.54
N GLY A 780 -17.37 -30.72 34.56
CA GLY A 780 -18.02 -30.26 35.78
C GLY A 780 -17.26 -29.12 36.49
N LYS A 781 -17.54 -28.93 37.78
CA LYS A 781 -17.01 -27.78 38.55
C LYS A 781 -15.54 -27.89 38.98
N ASP A 782 -14.98 -29.09 38.90
CA ASP A 782 -13.63 -29.41 39.42
C ASP A 782 -12.53 -29.29 38.33
N VAL A 783 -12.82 -28.59 37.23
CA VAL A 783 -11.85 -28.29 36.16
C VAL A 783 -10.72 -27.42 36.72
N LYS A 784 -9.48 -27.93 36.63
CA LYS A 784 -8.26 -27.23 37.01
C LYS A 784 -7.98 -26.03 36.10
N SER A 785 -7.14 -25.13 36.57
CA SER A 785 -6.58 -24.04 35.79
C SER A 785 -5.05 -24.10 35.86
N PRO A 786 -4.33 -24.36 34.76
CA PRO A 786 -4.84 -24.47 33.38
C PRO A 786 -5.59 -25.79 33.09
N ALA A 787 -6.60 -25.77 32.21
CA ALA A 787 -7.47 -26.94 32.03
C ALA A 787 -6.84 -28.16 31.37
N LEU A 788 -5.66 -28.06 30.76
CA LEU A 788 -4.85 -29.22 30.33
C LEU A 788 -4.56 -30.16 31.52
N GLY A 789 -4.45 -29.62 32.74
CA GLY A 789 -4.33 -30.36 34.00
C GLY A 789 -5.60 -31.09 34.47
N SER A 790 -6.72 -30.97 33.76
CA SER A 790 -8.03 -31.57 34.14
C SER A 790 -8.29 -32.95 33.51
N THR A 791 -7.37 -33.42 32.67
CA THR A 791 -7.42 -34.77 32.09
C THR A 791 -6.68 -35.77 32.98
N SER A 792 -6.88 -37.08 32.73
CA SER A 792 -6.07 -38.14 33.34
C SER A 792 -4.56 -37.87 33.19
N PRO A 793 -3.71 -38.27 34.15
CA PRO A 793 -2.30 -37.86 34.19
C PRO A 793 -1.52 -38.10 32.90
N LEU A 794 -1.69 -39.26 32.27
CA LEU A 794 -1.04 -39.58 30.99
C LEU A 794 -1.43 -38.61 29.87
N ILE A 795 -2.73 -38.30 29.73
CA ILE A 795 -3.20 -37.38 28.69
C ILE A 795 -2.76 -35.95 28.99
N SER A 796 -2.74 -35.54 30.26
CA SER A 796 -2.26 -34.22 30.66
C SER A 796 -0.81 -34.01 30.25
N LYS A 797 0.07 -35.01 30.47
CA LYS A 797 1.46 -34.99 30.01
C LYS A 797 1.57 -34.89 28.48
N ILE A 798 0.77 -35.64 27.74
CA ILE A 798 0.74 -35.60 26.26
C ILE A 798 0.30 -34.21 25.78
N ALA A 799 -0.78 -33.66 26.34
CA ALA A 799 -1.30 -32.36 25.96
C ALA A 799 -0.32 -31.22 26.30
N TYR A 800 0.30 -31.24 27.48
CA TYR A 800 1.36 -30.28 27.84
C TYR A 800 2.62 -30.44 26.98
N GLY A 801 3.02 -31.67 26.65
CA GLY A 801 4.14 -31.93 25.74
C GLY A 801 3.90 -31.36 24.34
N ILE A 802 2.71 -31.55 23.79
CA ILE A 802 2.29 -30.97 22.50
C ILE A 802 2.18 -29.44 22.59
N ALA A 803 1.89 -28.88 23.77
CA ALA A 803 1.85 -27.45 24.01
C ALA A 803 3.23 -26.78 24.23
N ILE A 804 4.35 -27.52 24.31
CA ILE A 804 5.71 -26.94 24.52
C ILE A 804 6.03 -25.83 23.50
N PRO A 805 5.85 -26.02 22.17
CA PRO A 805 6.16 -25.00 21.17
C PRO A 805 5.39 -23.71 21.42
N THR A 806 4.07 -23.77 21.63
CA THR A 806 3.31 -22.56 21.93
C THR A 806 3.74 -21.93 23.26
N ILE A 807 4.01 -22.75 24.29
CA ILE A 807 4.36 -22.30 25.66
C ILE A 807 5.61 -21.42 25.67
N VAL A 808 6.61 -21.74 24.85
CA VAL A 808 7.85 -20.97 24.73
C VAL A 808 7.75 -19.85 23.68
N ILE A 809 7.27 -20.14 22.47
CA ILE A 809 7.36 -19.23 21.32
C ILE A 809 6.62 -17.91 21.55
N ALA A 810 5.40 -17.93 22.11
CA ALA A 810 4.63 -16.70 22.33
C ALA A 810 5.36 -15.71 23.28
N GLY A 811 5.97 -16.24 24.35
CA GLY A 811 6.75 -15.43 25.28
C GLY A 811 8.04 -14.89 24.70
N VAL A 812 8.72 -15.67 23.87
CA VAL A 812 9.91 -15.23 23.12
C VAL A 812 9.58 -14.02 22.24
N ILE A 813 8.43 -14.03 21.57
CA ILE A 813 8.04 -12.95 20.65
C ILE A 813 7.68 -11.68 21.42
N ASN A 814 6.86 -11.77 22.47
CA ASN A 814 6.55 -10.62 23.33
C ASN A 814 7.80 -10.03 23.99
N GLY A 815 8.72 -10.88 24.46
CA GLY A 815 10.02 -10.46 24.98
C GLY A 815 10.89 -9.77 23.93
N HIS A 816 10.87 -10.24 22.69
CA HIS A 816 11.58 -9.58 21.60
C HIS A 816 10.99 -8.20 21.26
N VAL A 817 9.66 -8.02 21.30
CA VAL A 817 9.02 -6.70 21.12
C VAL A 817 9.46 -5.73 22.22
N ALA A 818 9.50 -6.19 23.48
CA ALA A 818 10.01 -5.39 24.60
C ALA A 818 11.50 -5.02 24.43
N CYS A 819 12.35 -5.97 24.02
CA CYS A 819 13.76 -5.71 23.72
C CYS A 819 13.95 -4.70 22.58
N LYS A 820 13.21 -4.86 21.47
CA LYS A 820 13.23 -3.95 20.30
C LYS A 820 12.79 -2.54 20.70
N TYR A 821 11.76 -2.39 21.54
CA TYR A 821 11.30 -1.09 22.02
C TYR A 821 12.40 -0.33 22.80
N ILE A 822 13.03 -0.98 23.79
CA ILE A 822 14.12 -0.34 24.56
C ILE A 822 15.33 -0.05 23.66
N TYR A 823 15.76 -1.02 22.85
CA TYR A 823 16.94 -0.89 21.99
C TYR A 823 16.80 0.23 20.96
N VAL A 824 15.66 0.30 20.25
CA VAL A 824 15.36 1.39 19.32
C VAL A 824 15.35 2.72 20.07
N ARG A 825 14.75 2.79 21.26
CA ARG A 825 14.67 4.02 22.05
C ARG A 825 16.04 4.52 22.54
N LEU A 826 16.98 3.64 22.84
CA LEU A 826 18.35 4.00 23.24
C LEU A 826 19.24 4.46 22.08
N PHE A 827 19.02 3.96 20.86
CA PHE A 827 19.91 4.21 19.72
C PHE A 827 19.28 5.00 18.55
N ARG A 828 18.01 5.45 18.67
CA ARG A 828 17.31 6.26 17.65
C ARG A 828 18.14 7.52 17.34
N GLY A 829 18.49 7.73 16.07
CA GLY A 829 19.34 8.85 15.64
C GLY A 829 20.85 8.61 15.79
N THR A 830 21.30 7.36 15.97
CA THR A 830 22.73 7.00 16.00
C THR A 830 23.06 5.87 15.02
N ASP A 831 24.25 5.90 14.41
CA ASP A 831 24.71 4.91 13.41
C ASP A 831 24.94 3.51 14.02
N ARG A 832 24.86 3.38 15.35
CA ARG A 832 25.10 2.15 16.10
C ARG A 832 23.99 1.10 15.95
N MET A 833 22.84 1.48 15.39
CA MET A 833 21.75 0.53 15.13
C MET A 833 22.08 -0.50 14.04
N GLN A 834 22.81 -0.09 12.99
CA GLN A 834 23.17 -0.92 11.83
C GLN A 834 24.50 -1.67 12.04
N LYS A 835 25.45 -1.07 12.77
CA LYS A 835 26.84 -1.57 12.90
C LYS A 835 26.95 -2.76 13.88
N ARG A 836 27.65 -3.83 13.47
CA ARG A 836 27.85 -5.09 14.25
C ARG A 836 28.94 -4.98 15.34
N ASN A 837 28.94 -3.87 16.08
CA ASN A 837 29.99 -3.60 17.07
C ASN A 837 29.67 -4.27 18.43
N LEU A 838 30.71 -4.55 19.23
CA LEU A 838 30.57 -5.15 20.58
C LEU A 838 29.58 -4.38 21.48
N VAL A 839 29.52 -3.06 21.37
CA VAL A 839 28.54 -2.22 22.10
C VAL A 839 27.10 -2.50 21.64
N SER A 840 26.85 -2.55 20.32
CA SER A 840 25.54 -2.83 19.74
C SER A 840 25.02 -4.22 20.14
N LEU A 841 25.89 -5.24 20.03
CA LEU A 841 25.55 -6.62 20.42
C LEU A 841 25.42 -6.76 21.95
N GLY A 842 26.36 -6.19 22.71
CA GLY A 842 26.38 -6.23 24.17
C GLY A 842 25.17 -5.56 24.80
N THR A 843 24.75 -4.39 24.31
CA THR A 843 23.52 -3.72 24.78
C THR A 843 22.27 -4.54 24.44
N TRP A 844 22.19 -5.17 23.27
CA TRP A 844 21.06 -6.06 22.95
C TRP A 844 20.97 -7.26 23.91
N VAL A 845 22.10 -7.94 24.12
CA VAL A 845 22.20 -9.08 25.07
C VAL A 845 21.84 -8.64 26.48
N LEU A 846 22.36 -7.49 26.95
CA LEU A 846 22.10 -6.95 28.28
C LEU A 846 20.61 -6.61 28.50
N ILE A 847 19.96 -5.97 27.53
CA ILE A 847 18.51 -5.69 27.59
C ILE A 847 17.73 -7.01 27.71
N GLY A 848 18.09 -8.03 26.92
CA GLY A 848 17.48 -9.35 26.99
C GLY A 848 17.64 -9.99 28.37
N ILE A 849 18.85 -10.01 28.93
CA ILE A 849 19.11 -10.57 30.27
C ILE A 849 18.25 -9.86 31.31
N VAL A 850 18.26 -8.52 31.34
CA VAL A 850 17.50 -7.73 32.33
C VAL A 850 16.01 -8.00 32.23
N LEU A 851 15.42 -7.96 31.04
CA LEU A 851 13.96 -8.16 30.87
C LEU A 851 13.53 -9.59 31.19
N TRP A 852 14.31 -10.61 30.79
CA TRP A 852 13.99 -12.01 31.11
C TRP A 852 14.18 -12.35 32.60
N THR A 853 15.17 -11.75 33.28
CA THR A 853 15.31 -11.86 34.73
C THR A 853 14.15 -11.19 35.48
N LEU A 854 13.71 -10.00 35.05
CA LEU A 854 12.52 -9.34 35.63
C LEU A 854 11.25 -10.17 35.44
N ALA A 855 11.06 -10.76 34.25
CA ALA A 855 9.94 -11.65 33.96
C ALA A 855 9.92 -12.89 34.88
N TRP A 856 11.08 -13.52 35.11
CA TRP A 856 11.20 -14.65 36.04
C TRP A 856 10.93 -14.24 37.49
N ILE A 857 11.46 -13.10 37.95
CA ILE A 857 11.16 -12.55 39.28
C ILE A 857 9.65 -12.40 39.48
N ILE A 858 8.91 -11.91 38.47
CA ILE A 858 7.44 -11.79 38.53
C ILE A 858 6.75 -13.16 38.58
N ALA A 859 7.22 -14.13 37.79
CA ALA A 859 6.69 -15.49 37.75
C ALA A 859 6.83 -16.22 39.11
N GLU A 860 7.98 -16.07 39.77
CA GLU A 860 8.23 -16.64 41.11
C GLU A 860 7.57 -15.83 42.23
N ALA A 861 7.38 -14.50 42.05
CA ALA A 861 6.71 -13.66 43.03
C ALA A 861 5.20 -13.94 43.10
N ILE A 862 4.55 -14.23 41.97
CA ILE A 862 3.12 -14.52 41.88
C ILE A 862 2.92 -15.89 41.21
N PRO A 863 3.25 -17.02 41.89
CA PRO A 863 3.24 -18.36 41.30
C PRO A 863 1.82 -18.93 41.08
N VAL A 864 0.78 -18.12 41.22
CA VAL A 864 -0.62 -18.46 40.99
C VAL A 864 -1.10 -17.81 39.69
N PHE A 865 -1.20 -18.62 38.64
CA PHE A 865 -1.48 -18.17 37.27
C PHE A 865 -2.68 -17.21 37.15
N ASN A 866 -3.84 -17.58 37.72
CA ASN A 866 -5.05 -16.73 37.68
C ASN A 866 -4.86 -15.37 38.36
N ASN A 867 -4.05 -15.29 39.42
CA ASN A 867 -3.84 -14.05 40.16
C ASN A 867 -2.92 -13.11 39.39
N LEU A 868 -1.88 -13.67 38.76
CA LEU A 868 -0.99 -12.95 37.86
C LEU A 868 -1.77 -12.33 36.70
N LEU A 869 -2.57 -13.12 35.98
CA LEU A 869 -3.37 -12.65 34.85
C LEU A 869 -4.38 -11.54 35.23
N SER A 870 -5.10 -11.73 36.34
CA SER A 870 -6.02 -10.71 36.85
C SER A 870 -5.33 -9.40 37.21
N LEU A 871 -4.12 -9.46 37.78
CA LEU A 871 -3.33 -8.27 38.12
C LEU A 871 -2.89 -7.52 36.85
N ILE A 872 -2.52 -8.24 35.78
CA ILE A 872 -2.13 -7.63 34.50
C ILE A 872 -3.33 -6.89 33.87
N THR A 873 -4.50 -7.52 33.83
CA THR A 873 -5.74 -6.85 33.40
C THR A 873 -6.02 -5.60 34.25
N ALA A 874 -5.90 -5.70 35.57
CA ALA A 874 -6.19 -4.59 36.47
C ALA A 874 -5.24 -3.39 36.28
N LEU A 875 -3.97 -3.62 35.99
CA LEU A 875 -2.97 -2.56 35.83
C LEU A 875 -2.99 -1.89 34.44
N PHE A 876 -3.42 -2.61 33.40
CA PHE A 876 -3.18 -2.20 32.01
C PHE A 876 -4.42 -2.22 31.09
N ALA A 877 -5.55 -2.81 31.47
CA ALA A 877 -6.79 -2.82 30.66
C ALA A 877 -7.63 -1.53 30.81
N ASN A 878 -6.98 -0.38 30.66
CA ASN A 878 -7.45 0.93 31.13
C ASN A 878 -8.59 1.57 30.30
N GLY A 879 -9.25 0.82 29.42
CA GLY A 879 -10.25 1.35 28.49
C GLY A 879 -9.69 2.34 27.46
N MET A 880 -8.37 2.38 27.25
CA MET A 880 -7.64 3.39 26.47
C MET A 880 -8.20 3.60 25.05
N SER A 881 -8.69 2.55 24.40
CA SER A 881 -9.34 2.64 23.09
C SER A 881 -10.57 3.55 23.09
N GLY A 882 -11.36 3.59 24.18
CA GLY A 882 -12.46 4.54 24.31
C GLY A 882 -11.96 5.99 24.39
N ILE A 883 -10.81 6.22 25.02
CA ILE A 883 -10.15 7.53 25.09
C ILE A 883 -9.62 7.93 23.70
N PHE A 884 -9.02 7.00 22.94
CA PHE A 884 -8.63 7.23 21.54
C PHE A 884 -9.83 7.69 20.69
N TRP A 885 -11.00 7.05 20.81
CA TRP A 885 -12.19 7.49 20.06
C TRP A 885 -12.65 8.89 20.44
N LEU A 886 -12.70 9.19 21.74
CA LEU A 886 -13.10 10.51 22.25
C LEU A 886 -12.15 11.60 21.75
N PHE A 887 -10.84 11.36 21.84
CA PHE A 887 -9.82 12.27 21.29
C PHE A 887 -9.98 12.50 19.78
N LEU A 888 -10.16 11.43 19.00
CA LEU A 888 -10.38 11.49 17.55
C LEU A 888 -11.66 12.22 17.11
N ASN A 889 -12.62 12.41 18.01
CA ASN A 889 -13.93 13.03 17.75
C ASN A 889 -14.16 14.30 18.58
N TYR A 890 -13.11 14.87 19.16
CA TYR A 890 -13.16 16.07 19.99
C TYR A 890 -13.90 17.21 19.27
N GLY A 891 -14.81 17.88 19.98
CA GLY A 891 -15.65 18.95 19.41
C GLY A 891 -16.81 18.49 18.50
N ARG A 892 -17.00 17.19 18.25
CA ARG A 892 -18.07 16.66 17.36
C ARG A 892 -18.99 15.61 18.01
N TYR A 893 -19.00 15.53 19.35
CA TYR A 893 -19.74 14.50 20.09
C TYR A 893 -21.27 14.54 19.87
N THR A 894 -21.85 15.74 19.77
CA THR A 894 -23.30 15.96 19.65
C THR A 894 -23.78 16.22 18.22
N SER A 895 -22.90 16.13 17.21
CA SER A 895 -23.21 16.59 15.84
C SER A 895 -24.25 15.76 15.09
N SER A 896 -24.60 14.57 15.58
CA SER A 896 -25.72 13.76 15.08
C SER A 896 -26.10 12.69 16.11
N GLY A 897 -27.33 12.14 16.02
CA GLY A 897 -27.77 11.05 16.89
C GLY A 897 -26.83 9.83 16.90
N ARG A 898 -26.23 9.52 15.74
CA ARG A 898 -25.20 8.47 15.61
C ARG A 898 -23.90 8.81 16.37
N LYS A 899 -23.46 10.07 16.36
CA LYS A 899 -22.28 10.52 17.12
C LYS A 899 -22.55 10.54 18.63
N ILE A 900 -23.76 10.91 19.05
CA ILE A 900 -24.19 10.84 20.45
C ILE A 900 -24.14 9.39 20.95
N ALA A 901 -24.75 8.44 20.22
CA ALA A 901 -24.74 7.03 20.57
C ALA A 901 -23.32 6.45 20.67
N LEU A 902 -22.43 6.79 19.72
CA LEU A 902 -21.02 6.38 19.78
C LEU A 902 -20.26 7.04 20.95
N THR A 903 -20.56 8.29 21.29
CA THR A 903 -19.95 8.96 22.45
C THR A 903 -20.32 8.24 23.75
N ILE A 904 -21.60 7.90 23.92
CA ILE A 904 -22.09 7.11 25.07
C ILE A 904 -21.39 5.75 25.14
N LEU A 905 -21.28 5.03 24.00
CA LEU A 905 -20.58 3.74 23.94
C LEU A 905 -19.11 3.83 24.40
N ASN A 906 -18.37 4.86 23.97
CA ASN A 906 -16.97 5.03 24.36
C ASN A 906 -16.81 5.46 25.82
N LEU A 907 -17.72 6.28 26.35
CA LEU A 907 -17.76 6.59 27.78
C LEU A 907 -18.05 5.33 28.63
N ILE A 908 -18.93 4.44 28.17
CA ILE A 908 -19.15 3.13 28.80
C ILE A 908 -17.89 2.28 28.76
N ILE A 909 -17.14 2.24 27.65
CA ILE A 909 -15.87 1.50 27.54
C ILE A 909 -14.80 2.05 28.49
N VAL A 910 -14.69 3.37 28.63
CA VAL A 910 -13.80 3.99 29.63
C VAL A 910 -14.25 3.64 31.06
N GLY A 911 -15.57 3.64 31.32
CA GLY A 911 -16.13 3.18 32.60
C GLY A 911 -15.85 1.72 32.90
N ILE A 912 -15.92 0.84 31.90
CA ILE A 912 -15.52 -0.59 32.01
C ILE A 912 -14.02 -0.69 32.34
N GLY A 913 -13.17 0.07 31.66
CA GLY A 913 -11.72 0.12 31.97
C GLY A 913 -11.42 0.59 33.40
N GLY A 914 -12.09 1.64 33.86
CA GLY A 914 -11.96 2.12 35.25
C GLY A 914 -12.47 1.09 36.27
N CYS A 915 -13.56 0.39 35.96
CA CYS A 915 -14.11 -0.70 36.77
C CYS A 915 -13.14 -1.90 36.85
N LEU A 916 -12.57 -2.32 35.72
CA LEU A 916 -11.54 -3.36 35.64
C LEU A 916 -10.29 -3.00 36.44
N CYS A 917 -9.85 -1.74 36.39
CA CYS A 917 -8.72 -1.28 37.19
C CYS A 917 -9.04 -1.32 38.69
N GLY A 918 -10.09 -0.63 39.14
CA GLY A 918 -10.43 -0.52 40.57
C GLY A 918 -10.79 -1.87 41.22
N LEU A 919 -11.76 -2.59 40.64
CA LEU A 919 -12.18 -3.89 41.19
C LEU A 919 -11.14 -4.98 40.91
N GLY A 920 -10.40 -4.92 39.80
CA GLY A 920 -9.35 -5.89 39.49
C GLY A 920 -8.16 -5.77 40.43
N LEU A 921 -7.77 -4.55 40.83
CA LEU A 921 -6.74 -4.32 41.84
C LEU A 921 -7.21 -4.82 43.22
N TYR A 922 -8.45 -4.52 43.62
CA TYR A 922 -9.02 -5.04 44.86
C TYR A 922 -9.04 -6.57 44.89
N VAL A 923 -9.49 -7.21 43.81
CA VAL A 923 -9.57 -8.66 43.69
C VAL A 923 -8.18 -9.29 43.67
N SER A 924 -7.24 -8.76 42.88
CA SER A 924 -5.88 -9.31 42.82
C SER A 924 -5.14 -9.11 44.14
N GLY A 925 -5.23 -7.92 44.76
CA GLY A 925 -4.65 -7.66 46.08
C GLY A 925 -5.23 -8.57 47.17
N LYS A 926 -6.55 -8.79 47.17
CA LYS A 926 -7.21 -9.74 48.07
C LYS A 926 -6.80 -11.19 47.78
N ALA A 927 -6.61 -11.57 46.51
CA ALA A 927 -6.15 -12.90 46.13
C ALA A 927 -4.75 -13.21 46.68
N LEU A 928 -3.83 -12.23 46.66
CA LEU A 928 -2.50 -12.36 47.25
C LEU A 928 -2.56 -12.33 48.79
N HIS A 929 -3.40 -11.48 49.39
CA HIS A 929 -3.53 -11.38 50.86
C HIS A 929 -4.15 -12.63 51.49
N ASP A 930 -5.20 -13.19 50.89
CA ASP A 930 -5.94 -14.34 51.42
C ASP A 930 -5.21 -15.69 51.17
N ASN A 931 -4.18 -15.73 50.32
CA ASN A 931 -3.39 -16.95 50.01
C ASN A 931 -1.88 -16.78 50.28
N PRO A 932 -1.45 -16.47 51.52
CA PRO A 932 -0.03 -16.21 51.84
C PRO A 932 0.84 -17.49 51.83
N SER A 933 0.27 -18.67 51.61
CA SER A 933 0.93 -19.98 51.80
C SER A 933 1.31 -20.75 50.52
N SER A 934 0.97 -20.27 49.32
CA SER A 934 1.59 -20.75 48.07
C SER A 934 2.83 -19.90 47.75
N ALA A 935 3.82 -19.97 48.65
CA ALA A 935 4.82 -18.91 48.86
C ALA A 935 5.57 -18.47 47.59
N SER A 936 5.75 -17.15 47.45
CA SER A 936 6.65 -16.55 46.47
C SER A 936 8.07 -17.10 46.62
N PHE A 937 8.75 -17.38 45.51
CA PHE A 937 10.08 -18.02 45.48
C PHE A 937 10.14 -19.34 46.27
N SER A 938 9.14 -20.20 46.06
CA SER A 938 9.05 -21.53 46.68
C SER A 938 9.32 -22.66 45.69
N CYS A 939 9.92 -23.74 46.18
CA CYS A 939 10.02 -24.99 45.43
C CYS A 939 8.68 -25.75 45.30
N ALA A 940 7.58 -25.26 45.88
CA ALA A 940 6.29 -25.96 45.87
C ALA A 940 5.75 -26.24 44.45
N ASN A 941 5.11 -27.39 44.28
CA ASN A 941 4.41 -27.76 43.05
C ASN A 941 3.20 -26.83 42.81
N ASN A 942 3.03 -26.37 41.57
CA ASN A 942 1.97 -25.45 41.14
C ASN A 942 1.08 -26.00 39.99
N ALA A 943 1.09 -27.32 39.74
CA ALA A 943 0.38 -28.00 38.64
C ALA A 943 -1.06 -28.52 38.91
#